data_AF-A0AAN9B1J7-F1
#
_entry.id   AF-A0AAN9B1J7-F1
#
_cell.length_a   1.000
_cell.length_b   1.000
_cell.length_c   1.000
_cell.angle_alpha   90.00
_cell.angle_beta   90.00
_cell.angle_gamma   90.00
#
_symmetry.space_group_name_H-M   'P 1'
#
loop_
_entity.id
_entity.type
_entity.pdbx_description
1 polymer ?
#
loop_
_entity_poly.entity_id
_entity_poly.type
_entity_poly.pdbx_seq_one_letter_code
_entity_poly.pdbx_strand_id
1 'polypeptide(L)'
;MEGEQKVDAGKRPESNEEKDSSTTSDLGKPDFDAVFATRVLIKDTINGFIFWSIFQALAPAIWFYPLNELEISGYEAFAVFWLSPILCCIPRVLPMIRNRWCLGVLRLACVACLASFQAPTTLSRLVILAVGAGLSSLVLAATLFSPSKRIRCQTFWSLLLGLFAFLASRVWLVSFVPTWWTNEINSVIITMGLIVNLDHIHSGEDIIEKPQTVEGAETVEAAETVEAADQPRWVLAGLGFGSLLFLTHWCFGEVSLITRWVVRGYPNPGPQPGLWGAPVLICLMLGVFASEVRGIGRSPLWTLFGTAALGILYYLPRWEGYSGGLVLAVYTMSVWPRMVNQVSACPAGRTLALANLTYIAEVLFLVWTVAYNFVPGGVYTREHTDLLIVAVMGLILLGLKSGGKIPRDYTAFAEIKGISVPTGLHRALLVLIVVIGLLGFGYRYNPHRHDLPKKDNPRQFTAGIWTYHFGYDNKGWPSLERSAWLLNNTGADVITLLESDASKPFLGNNDLGMWLGERLGMYVDFGPSTKDHTWGNLILSKYPIIKSTHHLLPSPHGELAPAITATINISGEAVDFVVTHMGNDRDFRDRKLQAEFLSDELRKSENPAVFLGYVTSAPGSRDYQQLIIGGGVKDIDETDQGRWCEYIMYKNLIKLGYARITHAGLSDTEVQLGRFEVPVDKKYFYDNTRVTTDPAKVDSSFHFNPVFGKYHVGHGSFKQHGFHMSTPKYFW
;
A
#
# COMPACT_ATOMS: atom_id res chain seq x y z
N MET A 1 -24.04 103.98 -1.24
CA MET A 1 -25.41 104.51 -1.20
C MET A 1 -26.28 103.39 -0.67
N GLU A 2 -26.90 103.65 0.48
CA GLU A 2 -28.21 103.14 0.95
C GLU A 2 -28.50 101.63 0.84
N GLY A 3 -28.94 100.90 1.87
CA GLY A 3 -29.39 101.28 3.20
C GLY A 3 -29.84 100.02 3.96
N GLU A 4 -29.64 100.10 5.27
CA GLU A 4 -30.36 99.43 6.37
C GLU A 4 -31.89 99.30 6.15
N GLN A 5 -32.72 98.46 6.80
CA GLN A 5 -32.67 97.76 8.10
C GLN A 5 -33.92 96.82 8.25
N LYS A 6 -33.75 95.75 9.03
CA LYS A 6 -34.65 95.17 10.08
C LYS A 6 -36.08 94.65 9.82
N VAL A 7 -36.36 93.52 10.52
CA VAL A 7 -37.37 93.23 11.59
C VAL A 7 -37.81 91.76 11.41
N ASP A 8 -37.37 90.76 12.20
CA ASP A 8 -37.67 90.33 13.59
C ASP A 8 -38.85 89.33 13.77
N ALA A 9 -38.56 88.31 14.59
CA ALA A 9 -39.39 87.40 15.41
C ALA A 9 -40.46 86.44 14.82
N GLY A 10 -40.36 85.14 15.20
CA GLY A 10 -41.50 84.20 15.24
C GLY A 10 -41.14 82.71 15.40
N LYS A 11 -41.75 81.99 16.37
CA LYS A 11 -41.46 80.61 16.84
C LYS A 11 -42.29 79.50 16.15
N ARG A 12 -41.72 78.27 16.09
CA ARG A 12 -42.32 76.89 16.25
C ARG A 12 -43.24 76.32 15.11
N PRO A 13 -43.59 75.00 15.08
CA PRO A 13 -42.77 73.81 14.79
C PRO A 13 -43.45 72.80 13.80
N GLU A 14 -42.76 71.69 13.50
CA GLU A 14 -43.24 70.32 13.19
C GLU A 14 -44.26 69.96 12.08
N SER A 15 -43.82 68.95 11.30
CA SER A 15 -44.55 67.83 10.68
C SER A 15 -45.53 68.06 9.51
N ASN A 16 -45.08 67.71 8.30
CA ASN A 16 -45.50 66.53 7.53
C ASN A 16 -45.14 66.74 6.06
N GLU A 17 -44.48 65.77 5.42
CA GLU A 17 -44.78 65.47 4.01
C GLU A 17 -44.39 64.03 3.66
N GLU A 18 -45.27 63.44 2.86
CA GLU A 18 -45.51 62.03 2.66
C GLU A 18 -44.47 61.30 1.80
N LYS A 19 -44.42 59.99 2.03
CA LYS A 19 -43.75 58.98 1.20
C LYS A 19 -44.52 58.71 -0.09
N ASP A 20 -43.81 58.64 -1.21
CA ASP A 20 -43.81 57.55 -2.22
C ASP A 20 -43.12 58.05 -3.51
N SER A 21 -42.47 57.28 -4.36
CA SER A 21 -41.87 55.95 -4.37
C SER A 21 -41.03 55.91 -5.65
N SER A 22 -39.77 55.48 -5.60
CA SER A 22 -39.11 54.83 -6.75
C SER A 22 -37.87 54.08 -6.26
N THR A 23 -38.06 52.77 -6.18
CA THR A 23 -37.09 51.75 -5.81
C THR A 23 -36.12 51.51 -6.96
N THR A 24 -34.89 52.00 -6.86
CA THR A 24 -33.75 51.39 -7.58
C THR A 24 -33.22 50.25 -6.72
N SER A 25 -33.59 49.03 -7.11
CA SER A 25 -33.11 47.78 -6.54
C SER A 25 -31.59 47.67 -6.68
N ASP A 26 -30.90 47.65 -5.54
CA ASP A 26 -29.51 47.25 -5.39
C ASP A 26 -29.40 45.77 -5.78
N LEU A 27 -28.94 45.51 -7.01
CA LEU A 27 -28.79 44.16 -7.58
C LEU A 27 -27.60 43.45 -6.92
N GLY A 28 -27.91 42.70 -5.87
CA GLY A 28 -27.37 41.37 -5.55
C GLY A 28 -25.85 41.17 -5.63
N LYS A 29 -25.17 41.31 -4.49
CA LYS A 29 -24.00 40.46 -4.23
C LYS A 29 -24.48 38.99 -4.19
N PRO A 30 -23.85 38.05 -4.90
CA PRO A 30 -24.25 36.64 -4.83
C PRO A 30 -24.01 36.14 -3.40
N ASP A 31 -25.08 35.64 -2.78
CA ASP A 31 -25.03 35.00 -1.48
C ASP A 31 -24.14 33.75 -1.59
N PHE A 32 -23.16 33.64 -0.70
CA PHE A 32 -22.22 32.53 -0.71
C PHE A 32 -22.94 31.27 -0.18
N ASP A 33 -23.39 30.39 -1.08
CA ASP A 33 -23.98 29.11 -0.68
C ASP A 33 -22.90 28.11 -0.25
N ALA A 34 -22.56 28.14 1.04
CA ALA A 34 -21.61 27.23 1.67
C ALA A 34 -22.01 25.74 1.51
N VAL A 35 -23.31 25.44 1.39
CA VAL A 35 -23.82 24.07 1.20
C VAL A 35 -23.48 23.59 -0.20
N PHE A 36 -23.69 24.43 -1.22
CA PHE A 36 -23.30 24.13 -2.59
C PHE A 36 -21.78 23.90 -2.71
N ALA A 37 -20.96 24.77 -2.12
CA ALA A 37 -19.50 24.64 -2.13
C ALA A 37 -19.01 23.34 -1.48
N THR A 38 -19.59 22.96 -0.35
CA THR A 38 -19.27 21.71 0.37
C THR A 38 -19.68 20.50 -0.45
N ARG A 39 -20.84 20.54 -1.10
CA ARG A 39 -21.34 19.47 -1.95
C ARG A 39 -20.40 19.18 -3.14
N VAL A 40 -19.91 20.22 -3.82
CA VAL A 40 -18.94 20.08 -4.93
C VAL A 40 -17.65 19.42 -4.43
N LEU A 41 -17.15 19.86 -3.28
CA LEU A 41 -15.89 19.35 -2.75
C LEU A 41 -15.96 17.85 -2.36
N ILE A 42 -17.10 17.41 -1.82
CA ILE A 42 -17.33 16.00 -1.50
C ILE A 42 -17.37 15.14 -2.77
N LYS A 43 -18.07 15.60 -3.83
CA LYS A 43 -18.10 14.92 -5.13
C LYS A 43 -16.69 14.77 -5.72
N ASP A 44 -15.94 15.86 -5.73
CA ASP A 44 -14.56 15.88 -6.24
C ASP A 44 -13.66 14.93 -5.44
N THR A 45 -13.81 14.88 -4.11
CA THR A 45 -13.08 13.94 -3.24
C THR A 45 -13.37 12.48 -3.60
N ILE A 46 -14.63 12.13 -3.89
CA ILE A 46 -15.03 10.78 -4.31
C ILE A 46 -14.37 10.40 -5.65
N ASN A 47 -14.37 11.31 -6.63
CA ASN A 47 -13.70 11.06 -7.91
C ASN A 47 -12.19 10.84 -7.76
N GLY A 48 -11.54 11.62 -6.88
CA GLY A 48 -10.12 11.41 -6.57
C GLY A 48 -9.86 10.09 -5.86
N PHE A 49 -10.71 9.69 -4.92
CA PHE A 49 -10.63 8.39 -4.26
C PHE A 49 -10.76 7.23 -5.27
N ILE A 50 -11.68 7.34 -6.23
CA ILE A 50 -11.86 6.35 -7.31
C ILE A 50 -10.62 6.31 -8.22
N PHE A 51 -10.06 7.47 -8.56
CA PHE A 51 -8.80 7.54 -9.32
C PHE A 51 -7.69 6.73 -8.64
N TRP A 52 -7.42 6.97 -7.35
CA TRP A 52 -6.38 6.26 -6.62
C TRP A 52 -6.67 4.77 -6.47
N SER A 53 -7.94 4.41 -6.25
CA SER A 53 -8.37 3.01 -6.17
C SER A 53 -8.06 2.24 -7.45
N ILE A 54 -8.37 2.81 -8.61
CA ILE A 54 -8.10 2.20 -9.92
C ILE A 54 -6.60 2.23 -10.22
N PHE A 55 -5.96 3.39 -10.05
CA PHE A 55 -4.56 3.60 -10.42
C PHE A 55 -3.63 2.65 -9.67
N GLN A 56 -3.83 2.47 -8.36
CA GLN A 56 -2.98 1.57 -7.55
C GLN A 56 -3.33 0.09 -7.70
N ALA A 57 -4.50 -0.27 -8.23
CA ALA A 57 -4.94 -1.67 -8.35
C ALA A 57 -4.34 -2.42 -9.55
N LEU A 58 -3.86 -1.72 -10.58
CA LEU A 58 -3.38 -2.37 -11.80
C LEU A 58 -2.05 -3.10 -11.59
N ALA A 59 -1.07 -2.53 -10.89
CA ALA A 59 0.22 -3.19 -10.68
C ALA A 59 0.08 -4.54 -9.93
N PRO A 60 -0.68 -4.65 -8.83
CA PRO A 60 -0.93 -5.93 -8.16
C PRO A 60 -1.69 -6.93 -9.03
N ALA A 61 -2.64 -6.48 -9.84
CA ALA A 61 -3.37 -7.36 -10.75
C ALA A 61 -2.48 -7.93 -11.86
N ILE A 62 -1.49 -7.15 -12.34
CA ILE A 62 -0.47 -7.62 -13.28
C ILE A 62 0.48 -8.59 -12.58
N TRP A 63 1.00 -8.23 -11.40
CA TRP A 63 2.04 -8.99 -10.68
C TRP A 63 1.65 -10.44 -10.36
N PHE A 64 0.35 -10.72 -10.17
CA PHE A 64 -0.13 -12.07 -9.92
C PHE A 64 0.34 -13.11 -10.95
N TYR A 65 0.46 -12.76 -12.23
CA TYR A 65 0.85 -13.71 -13.28
C TYR A 65 2.35 -14.07 -13.26
N PRO A 66 3.30 -13.12 -13.37
CA PRO A 66 4.73 -13.45 -13.31
C PRO A 66 5.15 -14.07 -11.99
N LEU A 67 4.44 -13.79 -10.89
CA LEU A 67 4.67 -14.45 -9.61
C LEU A 67 4.45 -15.98 -9.70
N ASN A 68 3.39 -16.42 -10.37
CA ASN A 68 3.08 -17.84 -10.52
C ASN A 68 3.99 -18.54 -11.55
N GLU A 69 4.38 -17.83 -12.60
CA GLU A 69 5.23 -18.39 -13.67
C GLU A 69 6.72 -18.33 -13.33
N LEU A 70 7.11 -17.49 -12.36
CA LEU A 70 8.51 -17.21 -12.02
C LEU A 70 9.34 -16.75 -13.22
N GLU A 71 8.68 -16.03 -14.13
CA GLU A 71 9.22 -15.42 -15.35
C GLU A 71 8.29 -14.31 -15.88
N ILE A 72 8.69 -13.64 -16.97
CA ILE A 72 7.82 -12.69 -17.67
C ILE A 72 6.69 -13.46 -18.35
N SER A 73 5.45 -13.14 -18.00
CA SER A 73 4.25 -13.88 -18.41
C SER A 73 3.57 -13.34 -19.68
N GLY A 74 3.95 -12.15 -20.13
CA GLY A 74 3.30 -11.40 -21.19
C GLY A 74 2.14 -10.51 -20.71
N TYR A 75 1.56 -10.77 -19.54
CA TYR A 75 0.51 -9.93 -18.96
C TYR A 75 1.01 -8.56 -18.51
N GLU A 76 2.33 -8.39 -18.37
CA GLU A 76 2.98 -7.11 -18.11
C GLU A 76 2.67 -6.09 -19.23
N ALA A 77 2.32 -6.55 -20.43
CA ALA A 77 1.88 -5.70 -21.53
C ALA A 77 0.66 -4.84 -21.18
N PHE A 78 -0.18 -5.23 -20.23
CA PHE A 78 -1.32 -4.42 -19.77
C PHE A 78 -0.89 -3.10 -19.10
N ALA A 79 0.38 -2.96 -18.68
CA ALA A 79 0.92 -1.67 -18.22
C ALA A 79 0.83 -0.57 -19.29
N VAL A 80 0.76 -0.93 -20.58
CA VAL A 80 0.59 0.02 -21.70
C VAL A 80 -0.67 0.88 -21.57
N PHE A 81 -1.69 0.43 -20.85
CA PHE A 81 -2.94 1.19 -20.68
C PHE A 81 -2.72 2.51 -19.91
N TRP A 82 -1.77 2.55 -18.97
CA TRP A 82 -1.36 3.81 -18.34
C TRP A 82 -0.79 4.81 -19.37
N LEU A 83 -0.26 4.35 -20.52
CA LEU A 83 0.25 5.23 -21.58
C LEU A 83 -0.84 5.78 -22.51
N SER A 84 -2.12 5.48 -22.26
CA SER A 84 -3.26 6.00 -23.03
C SER A 84 -3.30 7.53 -23.24
N PRO A 85 -2.73 8.42 -22.38
CA PRO A 85 -2.63 9.84 -22.69
C PRO A 85 -1.92 10.14 -24.01
N ILE A 86 -1.10 9.21 -24.54
CA ILE A 86 -0.48 9.35 -25.86
C ILE A 86 -1.51 9.57 -26.98
N LEU A 87 -2.73 9.04 -26.83
CA LEU A 87 -3.85 9.24 -27.77
C LEU A 87 -4.23 10.72 -27.89
N CYS A 88 -4.02 11.52 -26.85
CA CYS A 88 -4.24 12.97 -26.89
C CYS A 88 -3.25 13.72 -27.79
N CYS A 89 -2.23 13.05 -28.33
CA CYS A 89 -1.36 13.61 -29.38
C CYS A 89 -2.06 13.66 -30.75
N ILE A 90 -3.14 12.89 -30.93
CA ILE A 90 -4.00 12.98 -32.11
C ILE A 90 -4.85 14.26 -31.96
N PRO A 91 -4.79 15.22 -32.91
CA PRO A 91 -5.36 16.56 -32.72
C PRO A 91 -6.85 16.60 -32.33
N ARG A 92 -7.64 15.59 -32.71
CA ARG A 92 -9.08 15.52 -32.42
C ARG A 92 -9.43 14.86 -31.09
N VAL A 93 -8.54 14.07 -30.50
CA VAL A 93 -8.85 13.28 -29.29
C VAL A 93 -9.02 14.19 -28.08
N LEU A 94 -8.05 15.07 -27.81
CA LEU A 94 -8.09 15.94 -26.62
C LEU A 94 -9.31 16.89 -26.61
N PRO A 95 -9.66 17.57 -27.72
CA PRO A 95 -10.90 18.35 -27.79
C PRO A 95 -12.17 17.50 -27.64
N MET A 96 -12.17 16.28 -28.19
CA MET A 96 -13.30 15.36 -28.08
C MET A 96 -13.55 14.94 -26.64
N ILE A 97 -12.53 14.44 -25.93
CA ILE A 97 -12.67 13.99 -24.53
C ILE A 97 -12.94 15.16 -23.55
N ARG A 98 -12.65 16.39 -23.97
CA ARG A 98 -12.99 17.63 -23.26
C ARG A 98 -14.45 18.06 -23.45
N ASN A 99 -15.17 17.46 -24.39
CA ASN A 99 -16.61 17.66 -24.48
C ASN A 99 -17.28 17.09 -23.23
N ARG A 100 -18.17 17.86 -22.58
CA ARG A 100 -18.83 17.47 -21.32
C ARG A 100 -19.46 16.08 -21.35
N TRP A 101 -20.07 15.69 -22.48
CA TRP A 101 -20.75 14.40 -22.62
C TRP A 101 -19.74 13.27 -22.72
N CYS A 102 -18.67 13.47 -23.50
CA CYS A 102 -17.59 12.50 -23.60
C CYS A 102 -16.87 12.34 -22.26
N LEU A 103 -16.53 13.45 -21.59
CA LEU A 103 -15.89 13.42 -20.27
C LEU A 103 -16.76 12.69 -19.23
N GLY A 104 -18.06 12.99 -19.20
CA GLY A 104 -19.02 12.32 -18.34
C GLY A 104 -19.08 10.80 -18.60
N VAL A 105 -19.14 10.38 -19.86
CA VAL A 105 -19.09 8.96 -20.23
C VAL A 105 -17.78 8.31 -19.80
N LEU A 106 -16.63 8.97 -19.99
CA LEU A 106 -15.34 8.45 -19.55
C LEU A 106 -15.30 8.25 -18.03
N ARG A 107 -15.81 9.21 -17.25
CA ARG A 107 -15.88 9.08 -15.79
C ARG A 107 -16.81 7.95 -15.35
N LEU A 108 -17.99 7.85 -15.96
CA LEU A 108 -18.91 6.73 -15.71
C LEU A 108 -18.28 5.38 -16.06
N ALA A 109 -17.51 5.31 -17.14
CA ALA A 109 -16.77 4.12 -17.51
C ALA A 109 -15.66 3.77 -16.50
N CYS A 110 -14.96 4.77 -15.94
CA CYS A 110 -14.03 4.56 -14.82
C CYS A 110 -14.75 3.94 -13.60
N VAL A 111 -15.93 4.47 -13.23
CA VAL A 111 -16.74 3.92 -12.13
C VAL A 111 -17.16 2.48 -12.44
N ALA A 112 -17.62 2.21 -13.67
CA ALA A 112 -18.01 0.86 -14.09
C ALA A 112 -16.85 -0.14 -14.00
N CYS A 113 -15.61 0.29 -14.22
CA CYS A 113 -14.43 -0.58 -14.09
C CYS A 113 -14.17 -1.04 -12.65
N LEU A 114 -14.72 -0.38 -11.63
CA LEU A 114 -14.66 -0.86 -10.24
C LEU A 114 -15.42 -2.18 -10.06
N ALA A 115 -16.39 -2.48 -10.92
CA ALA A 115 -17.09 -3.77 -10.94
C ALA A 115 -16.19 -4.93 -11.37
N SER A 116 -14.94 -4.67 -11.79
CA SER A 116 -13.92 -5.70 -12.01
C SER A 116 -13.67 -6.58 -10.79
N PHE A 117 -13.95 -6.10 -9.58
CA PHE A 117 -13.89 -6.91 -8.36
C PHE A 117 -14.89 -8.07 -8.36
N GLN A 118 -15.96 -7.97 -9.14
CA GLN A 118 -17.01 -8.98 -9.29
C GLN A 118 -16.79 -9.85 -10.55
N ALA A 119 -15.66 -9.69 -11.23
CA ALA A 119 -15.38 -10.41 -12.46
C ALA A 119 -15.21 -11.93 -12.21
N PRO A 120 -15.66 -12.80 -13.14
CA PRO A 120 -15.64 -14.24 -12.95
C PRO A 120 -14.23 -14.87 -12.97
N THR A 121 -13.26 -14.18 -13.60
CA THR A 121 -11.87 -14.64 -13.71
C THR A 121 -10.89 -13.49 -13.44
N THR A 122 -9.69 -13.81 -12.99
CA THR A 122 -8.60 -12.83 -12.83
C THR A 122 -8.22 -12.16 -14.14
N LEU A 123 -8.29 -12.88 -15.26
CA LEU A 123 -8.03 -12.28 -16.57
C LEU A 123 -9.07 -11.21 -16.92
N SER A 124 -10.36 -11.52 -16.73
CA SER A 124 -11.42 -10.52 -16.94
C SER A 124 -11.27 -9.32 -15.99
N ARG A 125 -10.87 -9.55 -14.74
CA ARG A 125 -10.58 -8.49 -13.78
C ARG A 125 -9.42 -7.61 -14.27
N LEU A 126 -8.31 -8.22 -14.70
CA LEU A 126 -7.15 -7.51 -15.22
C LEU A 126 -7.50 -6.64 -16.43
N VAL A 127 -8.23 -7.20 -17.41
CA VAL A 127 -8.65 -6.46 -18.62
C VAL A 127 -9.50 -5.24 -18.25
N ILE A 128 -10.52 -5.42 -17.41
CA ILE A 128 -11.41 -4.33 -17.00
C ILE A 128 -10.64 -3.26 -16.21
N LEU A 129 -9.76 -3.67 -15.29
CA LEU A 129 -8.93 -2.74 -14.51
C LEU A 129 -7.94 -1.98 -15.40
N ALA A 130 -7.31 -2.64 -16.36
CA ALA A 130 -6.39 -2.00 -17.29
C ALA A 130 -7.09 -0.95 -18.15
N VAL A 131 -8.27 -1.28 -18.69
CA VAL A 131 -9.14 -0.31 -19.38
C VAL A 131 -9.46 0.86 -18.45
N GLY A 132 -9.90 0.60 -17.22
CA GLY A 132 -10.20 1.62 -16.22
C GLY A 132 -9.02 2.56 -15.92
N ALA A 133 -7.80 2.02 -15.78
CA ALA A 133 -6.59 2.79 -15.55
C ALA A 133 -6.19 3.66 -16.76
N GLY A 134 -6.46 3.17 -17.98
CA GLY A 134 -6.29 3.98 -19.18
C GLY A 134 -7.32 5.11 -19.27
N LEU A 135 -8.59 4.80 -19.03
CA LEU A 135 -9.67 5.81 -19.03
C LEU A 135 -9.43 6.87 -17.96
N SER A 136 -8.99 6.49 -16.76
CA SER A 136 -8.68 7.44 -15.68
C SER A 136 -7.50 8.36 -16.04
N SER A 137 -6.50 7.83 -16.75
CA SER A 137 -5.38 8.62 -17.28
C SER A 137 -5.82 9.61 -18.36
N LEU A 138 -6.79 9.24 -19.22
CA LEU A 138 -7.40 10.14 -20.20
C LEU A 138 -8.25 11.23 -19.54
N VAL A 139 -9.04 10.88 -18.52
CA VAL A 139 -9.79 11.86 -17.71
C VAL A 139 -8.82 12.86 -17.08
N LEU A 140 -7.72 12.38 -16.51
CA LEU A 140 -6.67 13.23 -15.94
C LEU A 140 -6.07 14.18 -17.00
N ALA A 141 -5.78 13.69 -18.21
CA ALA A 141 -5.32 14.52 -19.32
C ALA A 141 -6.34 15.60 -19.72
N ALA A 142 -7.63 15.27 -19.71
CA ALA A 142 -8.70 16.21 -20.05
C ALA A 142 -8.86 17.32 -19.01
N THR A 143 -8.78 16.98 -17.71
CA THR A 143 -9.13 17.90 -16.62
C THR A 143 -7.92 18.63 -16.03
N LEU A 144 -6.80 17.95 -15.78
CA LEU A 144 -5.60 18.57 -15.19
C LEU A 144 -4.93 19.57 -16.14
N PHE A 145 -5.02 19.32 -17.45
CA PHE A 145 -4.49 20.19 -18.49
C PHE A 145 -5.58 21.06 -19.14
N SER A 146 -6.77 21.12 -18.53
CA SER A 146 -7.89 21.91 -19.06
C SER A 146 -7.50 23.38 -19.23
N PRO A 147 -7.98 24.11 -20.25
CA PRO A 147 -7.78 25.56 -20.36
C PRO A 147 -8.38 26.32 -19.18
N SER A 148 -9.45 25.78 -18.58
CA SER A 148 -10.14 26.37 -17.43
C SER A 148 -9.32 26.20 -16.14
N LYS A 149 -8.92 27.33 -15.55
CA LYS A 149 -8.22 27.39 -14.24
C LYS A 149 -9.03 26.71 -13.14
N ARG A 150 -10.36 26.86 -13.15
CA ARG A 150 -11.28 26.25 -12.20
C ARG A 150 -11.16 24.72 -12.22
N ILE A 151 -11.29 24.12 -13.40
CA ILE A 151 -11.28 22.66 -13.58
C ILE A 151 -9.92 22.08 -13.15
N ARG A 152 -8.81 22.75 -13.48
CA ARG A 152 -7.47 22.33 -13.03
C ARG A 152 -7.35 22.32 -11.51
N CYS A 153 -7.80 23.40 -10.86
CA CYS A 153 -7.78 23.52 -9.40
C CYS A 153 -8.65 22.45 -8.72
N GLN A 154 -9.88 22.25 -9.21
CA GLN A 154 -10.78 21.20 -8.73
C GLN A 154 -10.17 19.80 -8.91
N THR A 155 -9.54 19.54 -10.06
CA THR A 155 -8.86 18.25 -10.31
C THR A 155 -7.71 18.02 -9.32
N PHE A 156 -6.89 19.05 -9.07
CA PHE A 156 -5.81 18.95 -8.09
C PHE A 156 -6.33 18.61 -6.70
N TRP A 157 -7.31 19.35 -6.20
CA TRP A 157 -7.89 19.11 -4.88
C TRP A 157 -8.67 17.81 -4.80
N SER A 158 -9.36 17.41 -5.87
CA SER A 158 -10.00 16.10 -6.03
C SER A 158 -8.98 14.99 -5.77
N LEU A 159 -7.85 15.00 -6.48
CA LEU A 159 -6.79 14.01 -6.32
C LEU A 159 -6.15 14.06 -4.93
N LEU A 160 -5.91 15.25 -4.39
CA LEU A 160 -5.28 15.41 -3.08
C LEU A 160 -6.20 14.92 -1.95
N LEU A 161 -7.42 15.46 -1.85
CA LEU A 161 -8.39 15.04 -0.84
C LEU A 161 -8.78 13.57 -1.03
N GLY A 162 -8.89 13.11 -2.27
CA GLY A 162 -9.08 11.71 -2.60
C GLY A 162 -7.96 10.81 -2.11
N LEU A 163 -6.69 11.24 -2.19
CA LEU A 163 -5.55 10.50 -1.62
C LEU A 163 -5.64 10.42 -0.10
N PHE A 164 -5.95 11.53 0.58
CA PHE A 164 -6.11 11.51 2.04
C PHE A 164 -7.31 10.68 2.48
N ALA A 165 -8.43 10.72 1.74
CA ALA A 165 -9.58 9.87 1.99
C ALA A 165 -9.24 8.39 1.75
N PHE A 166 -8.46 8.10 0.71
CA PHE A 166 -7.93 6.78 0.43
C PHE A 166 -7.08 6.27 1.60
N LEU A 167 -6.09 7.04 2.06
CA LEU A 167 -5.25 6.68 3.21
C LEU A 167 -6.04 6.54 4.50
N ALA A 168 -6.93 7.49 4.81
CA ALA A 168 -7.78 7.43 5.99
C ALA A 168 -8.65 6.17 5.98
N SER A 169 -9.22 5.80 4.83
CA SER A 169 -10.02 4.58 4.71
C SER A 169 -9.20 3.30 4.93
N ARG A 170 -7.94 3.26 4.50
CA ARG A 170 -7.02 2.15 4.76
C ARG A 170 -6.68 2.03 6.25
N VAL A 171 -6.65 3.14 7.01
CA VAL A 171 -6.54 3.09 8.48
C VAL A 171 -7.73 2.33 9.09
N TRP A 172 -8.95 2.61 8.63
CA TRP A 172 -10.14 1.92 9.14
C TRP A 172 -10.20 0.43 8.77
N LEU A 173 -9.64 0.05 7.61
CA LEU A 173 -9.56 -1.33 7.15
C LEU A 173 -8.21 -2.00 7.37
N VAL A 174 -7.42 -1.52 8.33
CA VAL A 174 -6.19 -2.18 8.76
C VAL A 174 -5.27 -2.49 7.58
N SER A 175 -4.90 -1.44 6.85
CA SER A 175 -4.08 -1.42 5.64
C SER A 175 -4.82 -1.60 4.32
N PHE A 176 -5.99 -2.25 4.24
CA PHE A 176 -6.57 -2.60 2.94
C PHE A 176 -7.43 -1.50 2.30
N VAL A 177 -7.47 -1.50 0.96
CA VAL A 177 -8.29 -0.56 0.18
C VAL A 177 -9.76 -0.99 0.21
N PRO A 178 -10.69 -0.15 0.71
CA PRO A 178 -12.11 -0.52 0.84
C PRO A 178 -12.76 -0.94 -0.47
N THR A 179 -12.39 -0.30 -1.58
CA THR A 179 -12.88 -0.61 -2.93
C THR A 179 -12.74 -2.07 -3.32
N TRP A 180 -11.74 -2.75 -2.76
CA TRP A 180 -11.36 -4.13 -3.09
C TRP A 180 -11.51 -5.08 -1.90
N TRP A 181 -12.26 -4.68 -0.87
CA TRP A 181 -12.42 -5.45 0.37
C TRP A 181 -13.55 -6.47 0.29
N THR A 182 -14.79 -5.99 0.09
CA THR A 182 -15.97 -6.86 -0.12
C THR A 182 -16.86 -6.33 -1.24
N ASN A 183 -17.73 -7.20 -1.76
CA ASN A 183 -18.68 -6.85 -2.80
C ASN A 183 -19.65 -5.73 -2.36
N GLU A 184 -20.02 -5.72 -1.08
CA GLU A 184 -20.92 -4.71 -0.51
C GLU A 184 -20.25 -3.34 -0.51
N ILE A 185 -19.03 -3.24 0.02
CA ILE A 185 -18.28 -1.96 0.04
C ILE A 185 -17.97 -1.49 -1.38
N ASN A 186 -17.56 -2.40 -2.26
CA ASN A 186 -17.34 -2.11 -3.68
C ASN A 186 -18.60 -1.54 -4.34
N SER A 187 -19.77 -2.13 -4.10
CA SER A 187 -21.05 -1.68 -4.65
C SER A 187 -21.47 -0.31 -4.11
N VAL A 188 -21.19 -0.01 -2.84
CA VAL A 188 -21.42 1.33 -2.25
C VAL A 188 -20.56 2.38 -2.95
N ILE A 189 -19.27 2.10 -3.17
CA ILE A 189 -18.36 3.03 -3.85
C ILE A 189 -18.77 3.24 -5.31
N ILE A 190 -19.17 2.17 -6.01
CA ILE A 190 -19.74 2.27 -7.37
C ILE A 190 -20.97 3.17 -7.37
N THR A 191 -21.89 2.97 -6.43
CA THR A 191 -23.14 3.74 -6.33
C THR A 191 -22.85 5.21 -6.06
N MET A 192 -21.94 5.52 -5.13
CA MET A 192 -21.51 6.89 -4.86
C MET A 192 -20.87 7.52 -6.10
N GLY A 193 -19.96 6.80 -6.77
CA GLY A 193 -19.32 7.25 -8.00
C GLY A 193 -20.32 7.52 -9.13
N LEU A 194 -21.34 6.68 -9.27
CA LEU A 194 -22.42 6.84 -10.25
C LEU A 194 -23.22 8.11 -9.99
N ILE A 195 -23.69 8.30 -8.75
CA ILE A 195 -24.47 9.48 -8.35
C ILE A 195 -23.67 10.76 -8.60
N VAL A 196 -22.41 10.79 -8.18
CA VAL A 196 -21.51 11.93 -8.34
C VAL A 196 -21.33 12.30 -9.82
N ASN A 197 -21.10 11.30 -10.68
CA ASN A 197 -20.80 11.56 -12.09
C ASN A 197 -22.05 11.89 -12.92
N LEU A 198 -23.21 11.32 -12.57
CA LEU A 198 -24.50 11.76 -13.15
C LEU A 198 -24.81 13.21 -12.78
N ASP A 199 -24.52 13.60 -11.53
CA ASP A 199 -24.72 14.97 -11.09
C ASP A 199 -23.77 15.95 -11.79
N HIS A 200 -22.48 15.63 -11.97
CA HIS A 200 -21.55 16.45 -12.77
C HIS A 200 -22.05 16.68 -14.20
N ILE A 201 -22.61 15.64 -14.84
CA ILE A 201 -23.19 15.73 -16.18
C ILE A 201 -24.39 16.68 -16.19
N HIS A 202 -25.26 16.58 -15.18
CA HIS A 202 -26.49 17.36 -15.09
C HIS A 202 -26.24 18.83 -14.70
N SER A 203 -25.37 19.07 -13.73
CA SER A 203 -25.04 20.41 -13.22
C SER A 203 -24.20 21.24 -14.19
N GLY A 204 -23.55 20.58 -15.17
CA GLY A 204 -22.67 21.25 -16.12
C GLY A 204 -21.37 21.76 -15.48
N GLU A 205 -20.99 21.24 -14.31
CA GLU A 205 -19.74 21.61 -13.62
C GLU A 205 -18.48 21.35 -14.48
N ASP A 206 -18.56 20.43 -15.44
CA ASP A 206 -17.51 20.09 -16.39
C ASP A 206 -17.49 20.94 -17.68
N ILE A 207 -18.37 21.94 -17.80
CA ILE A 207 -18.40 22.80 -18.98
C ILE A 207 -17.09 23.62 -19.03
N ILE A 208 -16.29 23.35 -20.06
CA ILE A 208 -15.09 24.13 -20.36
C ILE A 208 -15.56 25.38 -21.11
N GLU A 209 -15.54 26.52 -20.42
CA GLU A 209 -15.84 27.82 -21.03
C GLU A 209 -14.87 28.11 -22.18
N LYS A 210 -15.40 28.56 -23.33
CA LYS A 210 -14.56 29.00 -24.45
C LYS A 210 -13.82 30.28 -24.03
N PRO A 211 -12.54 30.46 -24.41
CA PRO A 211 -11.87 31.74 -24.23
C PRO A 211 -12.69 32.84 -24.91
N GLN A 212 -12.98 33.94 -24.22
CA GLN A 212 -13.59 35.11 -24.84
C GLN A 212 -12.65 35.61 -25.95
N THR A 213 -13.11 35.58 -27.20
CA THR A 213 -12.43 36.21 -28.32
C THR A 213 -12.44 37.71 -28.10
N VAL A 214 -11.29 38.28 -27.77
CA VAL A 214 -11.08 39.73 -27.83
C VAL A 214 -11.00 40.11 -29.31
N GLU A 215 -11.94 40.92 -29.78
CA GLU A 215 -11.93 41.47 -31.15
C GLU A 215 -10.68 42.34 -31.34
N GLY A 216 -9.76 41.93 -32.24
CA GLY A 216 -8.52 42.64 -32.54
C GLY A 216 -7.48 41.75 -33.22
N ALA A 217 -7.73 41.36 -34.46
CA ALA A 217 -7.05 40.24 -35.15
C ALA A 217 -5.66 40.55 -35.78
N GLU A 218 -4.92 41.57 -35.33
CA GLU A 218 -3.60 41.90 -35.93
C GLU A 218 -2.39 41.68 -35.00
N THR A 219 -2.58 41.22 -33.76
CA THR A 219 -1.49 40.99 -32.80
C THR A 219 -1.25 39.50 -32.44
N VAL A 220 -2.00 38.58 -33.03
CA VAL A 220 -2.04 37.16 -32.63
C VAL A 220 -0.77 36.38 -33.03
N GLU A 221 -0.18 36.63 -34.19
CA GLU A 221 1.01 35.88 -34.66
C GLU A 221 2.29 36.18 -33.85
N ALA A 222 2.39 37.38 -33.26
CA ALA A 222 3.49 37.76 -32.39
C ALA A 222 3.31 37.28 -30.92
N ALA A 223 2.07 36.98 -30.51
CA ALA A 223 1.76 36.47 -29.17
C ALA A 223 1.95 34.95 -29.08
N GLU A 224 1.54 34.18 -30.11
CA GLU A 224 1.72 32.72 -30.14
C GLU A 224 3.18 32.27 -30.16
N THR A 225 4.06 33.05 -30.81
CA THR A 225 5.50 32.79 -30.88
C THR A 225 6.25 33.15 -29.58
N VAL A 226 5.73 34.09 -28.79
CA VAL A 226 6.27 34.47 -27.47
C VAL A 226 5.77 33.54 -26.36
N GLU A 227 4.53 33.05 -26.43
CA GLU A 227 3.99 32.07 -25.46
C GLU A 227 4.67 30.69 -25.53
N ALA A 228 5.10 30.25 -26.72
CA ALA A 228 5.83 28.99 -26.87
C ALA A 228 7.24 29.00 -26.23
N ALA A 229 7.87 30.18 -26.12
CA ALA A 229 9.21 30.34 -25.57
C ALA A 229 9.26 30.40 -24.03
N ASP A 230 8.12 30.64 -23.38
CA ASP A 230 8.00 30.82 -21.91
C ASP A 230 7.39 29.59 -21.19
N GLN A 231 7.05 28.51 -21.91
CA GLN A 231 6.49 27.28 -21.34
C GLN A 231 7.55 26.39 -20.65
N PRO A 232 7.18 25.64 -19.59
CA PRO A 232 8.08 24.67 -18.99
C PRO A 232 8.50 23.59 -19.99
N ARG A 233 9.72 23.07 -19.85
CA ARG A 233 10.23 21.96 -20.65
C ARG A 233 9.46 20.69 -20.31
N TRP A 234 8.52 20.33 -21.18
CA TRP A 234 7.57 19.23 -20.96
C TRP A 234 8.24 17.88 -20.65
N VAL A 235 9.40 17.60 -21.24
CA VAL A 235 10.15 16.36 -20.97
C VAL A 235 10.57 16.30 -19.50
N LEU A 236 11.22 17.35 -19.00
CA LEU A 236 11.68 17.40 -17.61
C LEU A 236 10.50 17.40 -16.63
N ALA A 237 9.45 18.15 -16.95
CA ALA A 237 8.23 18.20 -16.13
C ALA A 237 7.54 16.83 -16.07
N GLY A 238 7.43 16.12 -17.20
CA GLY A 238 6.86 14.78 -17.28
C GLY A 238 7.65 13.76 -16.46
N LEU A 239 8.98 13.72 -16.64
CA LEU A 239 9.86 12.84 -15.86
C LEU A 239 9.70 13.09 -14.35
N GLY A 240 9.82 14.33 -13.90
CA GLY A 240 9.71 14.64 -12.47
C GLY A 240 8.31 14.40 -11.88
N PHE A 241 7.24 14.58 -12.65
CA PHE A 241 5.88 14.26 -12.20
C PHE A 241 5.67 12.75 -12.05
N GLY A 242 6.19 11.96 -12.99
CA GLY A 242 6.19 10.51 -12.91
C GLY A 242 6.93 10.01 -11.66
N SER A 243 8.12 10.55 -11.40
CA SER A 243 8.91 10.19 -10.21
C SER A 243 8.28 10.64 -8.90
N LEU A 244 7.60 11.79 -8.88
CA LEU A 244 6.86 12.24 -7.70
C LEU A 244 5.62 11.36 -7.43
N LEU A 245 4.93 10.92 -8.49
CA LEU A 245 3.82 9.98 -8.41
C LEU A 245 4.30 8.62 -7.88
N PHE A 246 5.44 8.12 -8.38
CA PHE A 246 6.07 6.90 -7.90
C PHE A 246 6.49 7.02 -6.43
N LEU A 247 7.23 8.06 -6.03
CA LEU A 247 7.64 8.29 -4.64
C LEU A 247 6.43 8.30 -3.69
N THR A 248 5.35 8.96 -4.11
CA THR A 248 4.10 9.01 -3.34
C THR A 248 3.49 7.63 -3.18
N HIS A 249 3.43 6.82 -4.25
CA HIS A 249 2.90 5.46 -4.16
C HIS A 249 3.84 4.51 -3.39
N TRP A 250 5.16 4.66 -3.56
CA TRP A 250 6.18 3.78 -2.99
C TRP A 250 6.33 3.91 -1.48
N CYS A 251 6.38 5.14 -0.96
CA CYS A 251 6.60 5.38 0.47
C CYS A 251 5.30 5.71 1.22
N PHE A 252 4.29 6.24 0.51
CA PHE A 252 3.08 6.82 1.12
C PHE A 252 1.77 6.31 0.51
N GLY A 253 1.80 5.17 -0.19
CA GLY A 253 0.58 4.49 -0.65
C GLY A 253 -0.24 3.89 0.49
N GLU A 254 0.40 3.67 1.65
CA GLU A 254 -0.22 3.26 2.90
C GLU A 254 0.62 3.81 4.08
N VAL A 255 -0.02 4.11 5.21
CA VAL A 255 0.57 4.89 6.32
C VAL A 255 1.52 4.08 7.23
N SER A 256 1.44 2.75 7.21
CA SER A 256 2.32 1.86 7.97
C SER A 256 3.67 1.61 7.28
N LEU A 257 3.79 1.87 5.97
CA LEU A 257 4.98 1.50 5.18
C LEU A 257 6.28 2.04 5.77
N ILE A 258 6.31 3.29 6.23
CA ILE A 258 7.51 3.88 6.83
C ILE A 258 8.01 3.06 8.03
N THR A 259 7.10 2.45 8.80
CA THR A 259 7.49 1.56 9.91
C THR A 259 8.08 0.24 9.40
N ARG A 260 7.57 -0.30 8.28
CA ARG A 260 8.07 -1.53 7.64
C ARG A 260 9.40 -1.35 6.94
N TRP A 261 9.75 -0.13 6.54
CA TRP A 261 11.06 0.24 6.01
C TRP A 261 12.18 0.26 7.06
N VAL A 262 11.84 0.44 8.33
CA VAL A 262 12.83 0.68 9.38
C VAL A 262 12.81 -0.40 10.46
N VAL A 263 11.86 -1.35 10.35
CA VAL A 263 11.68 -2.44 11.30
C VAL A 263 12.96 -3.26 11.47
N ARG A 264 13.21 -3.66 12.72
CA ARG A 264 14.25 -4.61 13.12
C ARG A 264 13.66 -5.64 14.08
N GLY A 265 14.45 -6.62 14.49
CA GLY A 265 14.02 -7.61 15.47
C GLY A 265 13.84 -7.07 16.90
N TYR A 266 13.18 -7.87 17.73
CA TYR A 266 12.94 -7.63 19.16
C TYR A 266 14.24 -7.65 19.98
N PRO A 267 14.31 -6.94 21.12
CA PRO A 267 13.21 -6.26 21.84
C PRO A 267 12.88 -4.85 21.34
N ASN A 268 13.70 -4.30 20.43
CA ASN A 268 13.56 -2.93 19.94
C ASN A 268 13.26 -2.92 18.44
N PRO A 269 12.04 -3.30 18.03
CA PRO A 269 11.69 -3.40 16.62
C PRO A 269 11.55 -2.06 15.91
N GLY A 270 11.48 -0.96 16.66
CA GLY A 270 11.21 0.39 16.15
C GLY A 270 9.73 0.78 16.29
N PRO A 271 9.28 1.82 15.57
CA PRO A 271 7.88 2.25 15.60
C PRO A 271 6.96 1.14 15.07
N GLN A 272 5.85 0.89 15.77
CA GLN A 272 4.86 -0.11 15.38
C GLN A 272 3.85 0.48 14.38
N PRO A 273 3.46 -0.27 13.32
CA PRO A 273 2.63 0.21 12.20
C PRO A 273 1.27 0.77 12.60
N GLY A 274 0.70 0.34 13.73
CA GLY A 274 -0.56 0.84 14.27
C GLY A 274 -0.48 2.33 14.63
N LEU A 275 -0.25 2.67 15.90
CA LEU A 275 -0.24 4.07 16.34
C LEU A 275 0.76 4.97 15.59
N TRP A 276 1.88 4.43 15.10
CA TRP A 276 2.89 5.21 14.40
C TRP A 276 2.60 5.42 12.90
N GLY A 277 1.49 4.92 12.38
CA GLY A 277 0.95 5.42 11.11
C GLY A 277 0.35 6.84 11.26
N ALA A 278 -0.07 7.24 12.47
CA ALA A 278 -0.71 8.53 12.71
C ALA A 278 0.21 9.74 12.42
N PRO A 279 1.48 9.78 12.90
CA PRO A 279 2.38 10.88 12.57
C PRO A 279 2.71 10.97 11.08
N VAL A 280 2.77 9.84 10.36
CA VAL A 280 2.95 9.84 8.89
C VAL A 280 1.80 10.60 8.22
N LEU A 281 0.56 10.28 8.57
CA LEU A 281 -0.63 10.95 8.03
C LEU A 281 -0.65 12.45 8.35
N ILE A 282 -0.26 12.83 9.58
CA ILE A 282 -0.14 14.24 9.99
C ILE A 282 0.96 14.95 9.18
N CYS A 283 2.13 14.34 9.03
CA CYS A 283 3.24 14.92 8.28
C CYS A 283 2.92 15.12 6.80
N LEU A 284 2.17 14.21 6.18
CA LEU A 284 1.65 14.41 4.82
C LEU A 284 0.77 15.67 4.75
N MET A 285 -0.17 15.86 5.70
CA MET A 285 -1.02 17.06 5.77
C MET A 285 -0.20 18.32 6.01
N LEU A 286 0.79 18.28 6.91
CA LEU A 286 1.69 19.40 7.16
C LEU A 286 2.50 19.77 5.90
N GLY A 287 2.87 18.80 5.07
CA GLY A 287 3.48 19.05 3.77
C GLY A 287 2.57 19.84 2.83
N VAL A 288 1.27 19.53 2.79
CA VAL A 288 0.29 20.32 2.04
C VAL A 288 0.27 21.76 2.53
N PHE A 289 0.25 22.02 3.84
CA PHE A 289 0.28 23.39 4.37
C PHE A 289 1.62 24.08 4.13
N ALA A 290 2.75 23.36 4.24
CA ALA A 290 4.08 23.89 3.96
C ALA A 290 4.23 24.35 2.51
N SER A 291 3.49 23.73 1.57
CA SER A 291 3.50 24.14 0.16
C SER A 291 3.04 25.58 -0.08
N GLU A 292 2.29 26.17 0.85
CA GLU A 292 1.81 27.56 0.78
C GLU A 292 2.91 28.58 1.09
N VAL A 293 3.95 28.15 1.80
CA VAL A 293 5.08 29.02 2.14
C VAL A 293 5.85 29.35 0.88
N ARG A 294 5.96 30.64 0.59
CA ARG A 294 6.61 31.14 -0.63
C ARG A 294 8.04 30.63 -0.71
N GLY A 295 8.35 29.94 -1.81
CA GLY A 295 9.70 29.54 -2.15
C GLY A 295 10.10 28.13 -1.70
N ILE A 296 9.36 27.46 -0.79
CA ILE A 296 9.69 26.11 -0.33
C ILE A 296 9.78 25.13 -1.51
N GLY A 297 8.72 25.03 -2.31
CA GLY A 297 8.72 24.15 -3.49
C GLY A 297 9.76 24.53 -4.56
N ARG A 298 10.29 25.77 -4.54
CA ARG A 298 11.31 26.24 -5.50
C ARG A 298 12.74 25.98 -5.02
N SER A 299 12.90 25.70 -3.73
CA SER A 299 14.21 25.67 -3.09
C SER A 299 14.96 24.38 -3.45
N PRO A 300 16.15 24.46 -4.10
CA PRO A 300 16.98 23.29 -4.30
C PRO A 300 17.48 22.71 -2.97
N LEU A 301 17.67 23.56 -1.95
CA LEU A 301 18.01 23.12 -0.60
C LEU A 301 16.90 22.26 0.00
N TRP A 302 15.63 22.60 -0.23
CA TRP A 302 14.51 21.78 0.24
C TRP A 302 14.45 20.41 -0.45
N THR A 303 14.80 20.35 -1.74
CA THR A 303 14.95 19.06 -2.45
C THR A 303 16.15 18.26 -1.95
N LEU A 304 17.25 18.91 -1.57
CA LEU A 304 18.37 18.27 -0.92
C LEU A 304 17.96 17.68 0.45
N PHE A 305 17.18 18.42 1.24
CA PHE A 305 16.60 17.91 2.49
C PHE A 305 15.69 16.70 2.26
N GLY A 306 14.81 16.74 1.25
CA GLY A 306 14.00 15.58 0.88
C GLY A 306 14.84 14.37 0.46
N THR A 307 15.93 14.60 -0.28
CA THR A 307 16.86 13.55 -0.71
C THR A 307 17.58 12.93 0.48
N ALA A 308 18.09 13.76 1.38
CA ALA A 308 18.71 13.31 2.63
C ALA A 308 17.71 12.54 3.50
N ALA A 309 16.45 12.98 3.55
CA ALA A 309 15.38 12.31 4.31
C ALA A 309 15.08 10.91 3.78
N LEU A 310 15.01 10.72 2.45
CA LEU A 310 14.88 9.40 1.83
C LEU A 310 16.12 8.53 2.05
N GLY A 311 17.32 9.12 2.00
CA GLY A 311 18.57 8.42 2.37
C GLY A 311 18.57 7.96 3.83
N ILE A 312 18.13 8.82 4.75
CA ILE A 312 17.98 8.49 6.19
C ILE A 312 16.98 7.33 6.35
N LEU A 313 15.83 7.40 5.70
CA LEU A 313 14.81 6.34 5.73
C LEU A 313 15.37 5.00 5.22
N TYR A 314 16.20 5.02 4.17
CA TYR A 314 16.73 3.82 3.55
C TYR A 314 17.89 3.19 4.34
N TYR A 315 18.84 4.01 4.81
CA TYR A 315 20.07 3.50 5.43
C TYR A 315 19.99 3.36 6.95
N LEU A 316 19.16 4.15 7.64
CA LEU A 316 19.04 4.09 9.10
C LEU A 316 17.86 3.21 9.54
N PRO A 317 18.02 2.42 10.62
CA PRO A 317 16.95 1.59 11.15
C PRO A 317 16.04 2.37 12.12
N ARG A 318 14.98 1.70 12.61
CA ARG A 318 14.13 2.09 13.74
C ARG A 318 13.70 3.57 13.72
N TRP A 319 13.94 4.31 14.80
CA TRP A 319 13.42 5.66 15.03
C TRP A 319 14.18 6.70 14.19
N GLU A 320 15.45 6.45 13.95
CA GLU A 320 16.34 7.27 13.15
C GLU A 320 15.85 7.29 11.70
N GLY A 321 15.67 6.11 11.09
CA GLY A 321 15.08 5.99 9.75
C GLY A 321 13.65 6.53 9.69
N TYR A 322 12.84 6.27 10.71
CA TYR A 322 11.46 6.74 10.79
C TYR A 322 11.37 8.27 10.75
N SER A 323 12.28 8.97 11.44
CA SER A 323 12.37 10.43 11.39
C SER A 323 12.62 10.95 9.97
N GLY A 324 13.46 10.26 9.19
CA GLY A 324 13.65 10.53 7.78
C GLY A 324 12.36 10.37 6.97
N GLY A 325 11.60 9.29 7.23
CA GLY A 325 10.30 9.08 6.59
C GLY A 325 9.27 10.17 6.90
N LEU A 326 9.24 10.70 8.12
CA LEU A 326 8.37 11.83 8.49
C LEU A 326 8.73 13.12 7.75
N VAL A 327 10.03 13.44 7.66
CA VAL A 327 10.49 14.61 6.91
C VAL A 327 10.21 14.44 5.42
N LEU A 328 10.41 13.23 4.89
CA LEU A 328 10.10 12.89 3.50
C LEU A 328 8.60 13.04 3.19
N ALA A 329 7.71 12.72 4.12
CA ALA A 329 6.27 12.92 3.97
C ALA A 329 5.92 14.41 3.80
N VAL A 330 6.49 15.28 4.64
CA VAL A 330 6.33 16.74 4.52
C VAL A 330 6.87 17.24 3.19
N TYR A 331 8.09 16.81 2.82
CA TYR A 331 8.70 17.17 1.54
C TYR A 331 7.82 16.78 0.35
N THR A 332 7.40 15.52 0.28
CA THR A 332 6.63 14.96 -0.84
C THR A 332 5.35 15.76 -1.09
N MET A 333 4.56 16.00 -0.04
CA MET A 333 3.32 16.77 -0.17
C MET A 333 3.55 18.27 -0.42
N SER A 334 4.68 18.82 0.02
CA SER A 334 5.00 20.23 -0.20
C SER A 334 5.34 20.58 -1.66
N VAL A 335 5.84 19.61 -2.44
CA VAL A 335 6.28 19.85 -3.83
C VAL A 335 5.19 19.56 -4.87
N TRP A 336 4.17 18.78 -4.53
CA TRP A 336 3.04 18.43 -5.40
C TRP A 336 2.38 19.64 -6.09
N PRO A 337 1.98 20.71 -5.37
CA PRO A 337 1.35 21.87 -5.99
C PRO A 337 2.22 22.50 -7.09
N ARG A 338 3.52 22.64 -6.84
CA ARG A 338 4.44 23.23 -7.82
C ARG A 338 4.61 22.33 -9.03
N MET A 339 4.81 21.03 -8.81
CA MET A 339 4.96 20.07 -9.90
C MET A 339 3.73 20.07 -10.80
N VAL A 340 2.52 20.03 -10.20
CA VAL A 340 1.24 20.09 -10.93
C VAL A 340 1.14 21.36 -11.77
N ASN A 341 1.53 22.52 -11.22
CA ASN A 341 1.51 23.78 -11.98
C ASN A 341 2.44 23.75 -13.19
N GLN A 342 3.60 23.09 -13.08
CA GLN A 342 4.54 22.94 -14.20
C GLN A 342 4.00 22.01 -15.28
N VAL A 343 3.51 20.83 -14.91
CA VAL A 343 2.98 19.88 -15.90
C VAL A 343 1.74 20.40 -16.57
N SER A 344 0.83 21.07 -15.85
CA SER A 344 -0.43 21.56 -16.41
C SER A 344 -0.26 22.63 -17.48
N ALA A 345 0.92 23.28 -17.53
CA ALA A 345 1.29 24.25 -18.56
C ALA A 345 1.98 23.61 -19.78
N CYS A 346 2.17 22.28 -19.79
CA CYS A 346 2.81 21.55 -20.87
C CYS A 346 1.78 20.84 -21.78
N PRO A 347 2.18 20.30 -22.94
CA PRO A 347 1.30 19.52 -23.81
C PRO A 347 0.77 18.25 -23.12
N ALA A 348 -0.55 18.16 -22.93
CA ALA A 348 -1.20 17.13 -22.12
C ALA A 348 -0.79 15.68 -22.45
N GLY A 349 -0.92 15.29 -23.73
CA GLY A 349 -0.72 13.89 -24.12
C GLY A 349 0.73 13.41 -23.93
N ARG A 350 1.70 14.17 -24.44
CA ARG A 350 3.13 13.79 -24.37
C ARG A 350 3.66 13.85 -22.94
N THR A 351 3.31 14.88 -22.19
CA THR A 351 3.78 15.05 -20.80
C THR A 351 3.25 13.95 -19.90
N LEU A 352 1.94 13.66 -19.94
CA LEU A 352 1.35 12.66 -19.05
C LEU A 352 1.73 11.23 -19.47
N ALA A 353 1.85 10.95 -20.77
CA ALA A 353 2.35 9.66 -21.24
C ALA A 353 3.80 9.43 -20.78
N LEU A 354 4.66 10.45 -20.84
CA LEU A 354 6.04 10.35 -20.34
C LEU A 354 6.09 10.20 -18.81
N ALA A 355 5.22 10.90 -18.07
CA ALA A 355 5.13 10.73 -16.63
C ALA A 355 4.71 9.30 -16.25
N ASN A 356 3.70 8.77 -16.91
CA ASN A 356 3.24 7.40 -16.68
C ASN A 356 4.30 6.37 -17.10
N LEU A 357 5.04 6.61 -18.18
CA LEU A 357 6.19 5.79 -18.57
C LEU A 357 7.29 5.80 -17.51
N THR A 358 7.59 6.97 -16.93
CA THR A 358 8.58 7.11 -15.86
C THR A 358 8.15 6.35 -14.62
N TYR A 359 6.89 6.50 -14.21
CA TYR A 359 6.29 5.73 -13.12
C TYR A 359 6.38 4.22 -13.36
N ILE A 360 6.03 3.74 -14.55
CA ILE A 360 6.15 2.31 -14.92
C ILE A 360 7.61 1.85 -14.83
N ALA A 361 8.54 2.63 -15.38
CA ALA A 361 9.96 2.28 -15.38
C ALA A 361 10.52 2.17 -13.96
N GLU A 362 10.13 3.06 -13.05
CA GLU A 362 10.55 3.02 -11.64
C GLU A 362 9.90 1.88 -10.85
N VAL A 363 8.63 1.55 -11.13
CA VAL A 363 7.99 0.33 -10.59
C VAL A 363 8.71 -0.93 -11.08
N LEU A 364 9.05 -1.01 -12.37
CA LEU A 364 9.81 -2.13 -12.92
C LEU A 364 11.22 -2.21 -12.33
N PHE A 365 11.88 -1.07 -12.11
CA PHE A 365 13.16 -1.02 -11.42
C PHE A 365 13.06 -1.61 -10.01
N LEU A 366 12.02 -1.24 -9.25
CA LEU A 366 11.78 -1.80 -7.93
C LEU A 366 11.47 -3.30 -7.97
N VAL A 367 10.72 -3.78 -8.98
CA VAL A 367 10.52 -5.22 -9.21
C VAL A 367 11.86 -5.91 -9.44
N TRP A 368 12.71 -5.35 -10.29
CA TRP A 368 14.02 -5.93 -10.58
C TRP A 368 14.96 -5.95 -9.37
N THR A 369 14.84 -5.03 -8.40
CA THR A 369 15.71 -5.11 -7.21
C THR A 369 15.40 -6.32 -6.32
N VAL A 370 14.17 -6.85 -6.39
CA VAL A 370 13.68 -7.97 -5.56
C VAL A 370 13.63 -9.27 -6.35
N ALA A 371 12.99 -9.26 -7.54
CA ALA A 371 12.76 -10.41 -8.39
C ALA A 371 13.84 -10.61 -9.47
N TYR A 372 15.06 -10.12 -9.25
CA TYR A 372 16.14 -10.14 -10.26
C TYR A 372 16.44 -11.53 -10.83
N ASN A 373 16.22 -12.60 -10.05
CA ASN A 373 16.47 -13.98 -10.49
C ASN A 373 15.43 -14.49 -11.52
N PHE A 374 14.32 -13.77 -11.69
CA PHE A 374 13.18 -14.21 -12.51
C PHE A 374 12.94 -13.32 -13.72
N VAL A 375 13.58 -12.15 -13.81
CA VAL A 375 13.31 -11.17 -14.85
C VAL A 375 14.59 -10.81 -15.62
N PRO A 376 14.58 -10.86 -16.97
CA PRO A 376 15.72 -10.46 -17.80
C PRO A 376 16.25 -9.06 -17.43
N GLY A 377 17.58 -8.96 -17.31
CA GLY A 377 18.27 -7.72 -16.94
C GLY A 377 18.26 -7.37 -15.45
N GLY A 378 17.53 -8.10 -14.61
CA GLY A 378 17.42 -7.82 -13.17
C GLY A 378 18.77 -7.86 -12.43
N VAL A 379 19.73 -8.63 -12.93
CA VAL A 379 21.09 -8.73 -12.37
C VAL A 379 21.80 -7.37 -12.28
N TYR A 380 21.48 -6.41 -13.17
CA TYR A 380 22.10 -5.08 -13.19
C TYR A 380 21.57 -4.15 -12.10
N THR A 381 20.39 -4.44 -11.55
CA THR A 381 19.72 -3.63 -10.52
C THR A 381 19.53 -4.40 -9.22
N ARG A 382 20.06 -5.62 -9.13
CA ARG A 382 20.06 -6.45 -7.94
C ARG A 382 20.54 -5.64 -6.74
N GLU A 383 19.69 -5.55 -5.71
CA GLU A 383 19.98 -4.86 -4.45
C GLU A 383 20.32 -3.35 -4.58
N HIS A 384 20.10 -2.75 -5.76
CA HIS A 384 20.47 -1.37 -6.08
C HIS A 384 19.32 -0.35 -5.92
N THR A 385 18.60 -0.41 -4.80
CA THR A 385 17.59 0.62 -4.48
C THR A 385 18.21 2.00 -4.27
N ASP A 386 19.50 2.07 -3.95
CA ASP A 386 20.27 3.31 -3.92
C ASP A 386 20.27 4.04 -5.27
N LEU A 387 20.48 3.31 -6.38
CA LEU A 387 20.40 3.87 -7.75
C LEU A 387 18.99 4.37 -8.07
N LEU A 388 17.96 3.64 -7.63
CA LEU A 388 16.56 4.06 -7.77
C LEU A 388 16.29 5.37 -7.01
N ILE A 389 16.79 5.49 -5.78
CA ILE A 389 16.66 6.71 -4.96
C ILE A 389 17.30 7.91 -5.68
N VAL A 390 18.50 7.74 -6.22
CA VAL A 390 19.20 8.79 -6.98
C VAL A 390 18.40 9.19 -8.22
N ALA A 391 17.87 8.22 -8.97
CA ALA A 391 17.04 8.47 -10.13
C ALA A 391 15.77 9.25 -9.77
N VAL A 392 14.98 8.75 -8.82
CA VAL A 392 13.71 9.38 -8.38
C VAL A 392 13.93 10.81 -7.93
N MET A 393 14.87 11.05 -7.01
CA MET A 393 15.11 12.39 -6.46
C MET A 393 15.73 13.33 -7.50
N GLY A 394 16.61 12.82 -8.36
CA GLY A 394 17.19 13.57 -9.48
C GLY A 394 16.13 14.02 -10.48
N LEU A 395 15.22 13.12 -10.88
CA LEU A 395 14.14 13.41 -11.82
C LEU A 395 13.12 14.40 -11.22
N ILE A 396 12.76 14.26 -9.95
CA ILE A 396 11.92 15.26 -9.24
C ILE A 396 12.61 16.64 -9.28
N LEU A 397 13.90 16.73 -8.94
CA LEU A 397 14.65 17.99 -8.99
C LEU A 397 14.65 18.61 -10.40
N LEU A 398 14.85 17.80 -11.44
CA LEU A 398 14.82 18.25 -12.83
C LEU A 398 13.43 18.74 -13.24
N GLY A 399 12.36 18.03 -12.85
CA GLY A 399 10.98 18.46 -13.07
C GLY A 399 10.65 19.78 -12.39
N LEU A 400 11.06 19.95 -11.13
CA LEU A 400 10.92 21.20 -10.39
C LEU A 400 11.73 22.37 -11.00
N LYS A 401 12.74 22.06 -11.81
CA LYS A 401 13.59 23.00 -12.57
C LYS A 401 13.28 23.05 -14.07
N SER A 402 12.13 22.53 -14.52
CA SER A 402 11.75 22.50 -15.94
C SER A 402 11.64 23.88 -16.62
N GLY A 403 11.74 24.99 -15.87
CA GLY A 403 11.78 26.35 -16.39
C GLY A 403 10.39 26.94 -16.67
N GLY A 404 10.37 28.11 -17.32
CA GLY A 404 9.16 28.82 -17.74
C GLY A 404 8.65 29.87 -16.74
N LYS A 405 8.04 30.95 -17.25
CA LYS A 405 7.30 31.92 -16.42
C LYS A 405 5.99 31.28 -16.01
N ILE A 406 5.97 30.64 -14.84
CA ILE A 406 4.73 30.11 -14.25
C ILE A 406 3.86 31.32 -13.88
N PRO A 407 2.72 31.56 -14.55
CA PRO A 407 1.89 32.71 -14.25
C PRO A 407 1.34 32.56 -12.82
N ARG A 408 1.24 33.68 -12.08
CA ARG A 408 0.79 33.72 -10.67
C ARG A 408 -0.58 33.06 -10.44
N ASP A 409 -1.33 32.84 -11.51
CA ASP A 409 -2.67 32.25 -11.58
C ASP A 409 -2.72 30.73 -11.83
N TYR A 410 -1.60 30.04 -11.97
CA TYR A 410 -1.53 28.58 -12.09
C TYR A 410 -1.18 27.98 -10.74
N THR A 411 -2.10 27.99 -9.78
CA THR A 411 -1.86 27.38 -8.47
C THR A 411 -3.02 26.50 -8.02
N ALA A 412 -2.68 25.37 -7.40
CA ALA A 412 -3.53 24.60 -6.48
C ALA A 412 -4.30 25.48 -5.47
N PHE A 413 -3.76 26.65 -5.13
CA PHE A 413 -4.31 27.57 -4.12
C PHE A 413 -4.79 28.89 -4.72
N ALA A 414 -5.09 28.93 -6.02
CA ALA A 414 -5.48 30.18 -6.64
C ALA A 414 -6.79 30.71 -6.05
N GLU A 415 -6.78 31.93 -5.54
CA GLU A 415 -8.02 32.67 -5.27
C GLU A 415 -8.70 32.95 -6.61
N ILE A 416 -9.75 32.19 -6.93
CA ILE A 416 -10.56 32.46 -8.11
C ILE A 416 -11.59 33.52 -7.71
N LYS A 417 -11.34 34.78 -8.09
CA LYS A 417 -12.36 35.84 -7.97
C LYS A 417 -13.60 35.42 -8.77
N GLY A 418 -14.74 35.28 -8.09
CA GLY A 418 -16.03 34.99 -8.73
C GLY A 418 -16.41 33.51 -8.91
N ILE A 419 -15.64 32.52 -8.40
CA ILE A 419 -16.02 31.10 -8.49
C ILE A 419 -15.94 30.38 -7.12
N SER A 420 -17.13 30.26 -6.54
CA SER A 420 -17.76 29.40 -5.50
C SER A 420 -17.05 28.61 -4.40
N VAL A 421 -15.73 28.37 -4.33
CA VAL A 421 -15.16 27.59 -3.17
C VAL A 421 -13.93 28.25 -2.55
N PRO A 422 -14.01 28.73 -1.29
CA PRO A 422 -12.87 29.30 -0.58
C PRO A 422 -11.80 28.24 -0.34
N THR A 423 -10.53 28.61 -0.47
CA THR A 423 -9.38 27.77 -0.09
C THR A 423 -9.48 27.26 1.36
N GLY A 424 -10.13 28.04 2.25
CA GLY A 424 -10.44 27.62 3.62
C GLY A 424 -11.29 26.36 3.73
N LEU A 425 -12.24 26.12 2.79
CA LEU A 425 -13.09 24.93 2.84
C LEU A 425 -12.32 23.65 2.49
N HIS A 426 -11.42 23.73 1.50
CA HIS A 426 -10.52 22.63 1.15
C HIS A 426 -9.64 22.21 2.33
N ARG A 427 -9.08 23.21 3.03
CA ARG A 427 -8.29 22.98 4.25
C ARG A 427 -9.12 22.37 5.37
N ALA A 428 -10.33 22.88 5.59
CA ALA A 428 -11.24 22.34 6.61
C ALA A 428 -11.59 20.87 6.33
N LEU A 429 -11.89 20.52 5.07
CA LEU A 429 -12.16 19.14 4.69
C LEU A 429 -10.92 18.24 4.80
N LEU A 430 -9.73 18.73 4.40
CA LEU A 430 -8.49 17.99 4.57
C LEU A 430 -8.24 17.66 6.05
N VAL A 431 -8.38 18.65 6.94
CA VAL A 431 -8.26 18.44 8.39
C VAL A 431 -9.32 17.46 8.88
N LEU A 432 -10.56 17.57 8.42
CA LEU A 432 -11.63 16.64 8.78
C LEU A 432 -11.30 15.20 8.38
N ILE A 433 -10.85 14.96 7.14
CA ILE A 433 -10.46 13.62 6.66
C ILE A 433 -9.31 13.07 7.50
N VAL A 434 -8.30 13.89 7.81
CA VAL A 434 -7.17 13.48 8.65
C VAL A 434 -7.65 13.14 10.06
N VAL A 435 -8.50 13.96 10.67
CA VAL A 435 -9.10 13.67 11.99
C VAL A 435 -9.88 12.37 11.96
N ILE A 436 -10.69 12.11 10.93
CA ILE A 436 -11.40 10.84 10.76
C ILE A 436 -10.42 9.66 10.65
N GLY A 437 -9.30 9.82 9.93
CA GLY A 437 -8.23 8.82 9.88
C GLY A 437 -7.59 8.58 11.26
N LEU A 438 -7.29 9.65 12.00
CA LEU A 438 -6.73 9.58 13.36
C LEU A 438 -7.66 8.89 14.35
N LEU A 439 -8.97 9.12 14.25
CA LEU A 439 -9.98 8.41 15.03
C LEU A 439 -9.97 6.90 14.74
N GLY A 440 -9.65 6.49 13.52
CA GLY A 440 -9.48 5.07 13.16
C GLY A 440 -8.35 4.40 13.95
N PHE A 441 -7.22 5.07 14.13
CA PHE A 441 -6.14 4.57 15.01
C PHE A 441 -6.58 4.48 16.46
N GLY A 442 -7.31 5.49 16.95
CA GLY A 442 -7.87 5.49 18.31
C GLY A 442 -8.86 4.35 18.55
N TYR A 443 -9.76 4.10 17.58
CA TYR A 443 -10.74 3.01 17.63
C TYR A 443 -10.08 1.63 17.65
N ARG A 444 -9.01 1.45 16.87
CA ARG A 444 -8.27 0.20 16.77
C ARG A 444 -7.28 -0.05 17.93
N TYR A 445 -6.99 0.97 18.72
CA TYR A 445 -6.05 0.84 19.83
C TYR A 445 -6.61 -0.10 20.91
N ASN A 446 -5.91 -1.21 21.15
CA ASN A 446 -6.27 -2.16 22.19
C ASN A 446 -5.02 -2.51 23.04
N PRO A 447 -4.89 -1.97 24.27
CA PRO A 447 -3.77 -2.25 25.15
C PRO A 447 -3.79 -3.67 25.75
N HIS A 448 -4.95 -4.33 25.74
CA HIS A 448 -5.14 -5.70 26.25
C HIS A 448 -5.28 -6.72 25.11
N ARG A 449 -4.68 -6.45 23.94
CA ARG A 449 -4.80 -7.31 22.76
C ARG A 449 -4.22 -8.71 22.95
N HIS A 450 -3.24 -8.85 23.84
CA HIS A 450 -2.48 -10.08 24.02
C HIS A 450 -2.82 -10.72 25.36
N ASP A 451 -3.80 -11.63 25.33
CA ASP A 451 -4.05 -12.54 26.45
C ASP A 451 -3.20 -13.80 26.29
N LEU A 452 -2.49 -14.16 27.34
CA LEU A 452 -1.74 -15.42 27.34
C LEU A 452 -2.73 -16.60 27.23
N PRO A 453 -2.45 -17.59 26.37
CA PRO A 453 -3.32 -18.73 26.21
C PRO A 453 -3.39 -19.53 27.52
N LYS A 454 -4.61 -19.86 27.95
CA LYS A 454 -4.84 -20.77 29.09
C LYS A 454 -4.67 -22.20 28.59
N LYS A 455 -3.71 -22.92 29.17
CA LYS A 455 -3.44 -24.32 28.82
C LYS A 455 -3.43 -25.21 30.05
N ASP A 456 -3.89 -26.45 29.87
CA ASP A 456 -3.85 -27.48 30.91
C ASP A 456 -2.40 -27.82 31.29
N ASN A 457 -1.51 -27.92 30.30
CA ASN A 457 -0.08 -28.03 30.49
C ASN A 457 0.63 -26.79 29.92
N PRO A 458 1.22 -25.91 30.76
CA PRO A 458 1.89 -24.69 30.30
C PRO A 458 3.15 -24.98 29.47
N ARG A 459 3.75 -26.17 29.58
CA ARG A 459 4.93 -26.57 28.81
C ARG A 459 4.61 -27.07 27.40
N GLN A 460 3.34 -27.20 27.04
CA GLN A 460 2.92 -27.66 25.73
C GLN A 460 2.58 -26.51 24.79
N PHE A 461 3.08 -26.58 23.55
CA PHE A 461 2.78 -25.60 22.52
C PHE A 461 2.67 -26.22 21.13
N THR A 462 1.99 -25.52 20.25
CA THR A 462 1.84 -25.88 18.83
C THR A 462 2.47 -24.79 17.98
N ALA A 463 3.34 -25.19 17.05
CA ALA A 463 3.97 -24.33 16.07
C ALA A 463 3.46 -24.69 14.67
N GLY A 464 3.25 -23.68 13.81
CA GLY A 464 2.78 -23.86 12.45
C GLY A 464 3.60 -23.09 11.42
N ILE A 465 3.68 -23.62 10.21
CA ILE A 465 4.30 -22.99 9.05
C ILE A 465 3.32 -23.00 7.88
N TRP A 466 3.32 -21.90 7.12
CA TRP A 466 2.56 -21.80 5.89
C TRP A 466 3.17 -20.75 4.93
N THR A 467 3.31 -21.12 3.65
CA THR A 467 3.63 -20.16 2.58
C THR A 467 2.35 -19.42 2.19
N TYR A 468 2.33 -18.11 2.45
CA TYR A 468 1.09 -17.33 2.48
C TYR A 468 0.76 -16.62 1.16
N HIS A 469 1.64 -16.74 0.17
CA HIS A 469 1.45 -16.26 -1.19
C HIS A 469 0.92 -14.81 -1.24
N PHE A 470 1.52 -13.94 -0.42
CA PHE A 470 1.18 -12.51 -0.27
C PHE A 470 -0.30 -12.21 0.06
N GLY A 471 -1.03 -13.18 0.62
CA GLY A 471 -2.45 -13.03 0.95
C GLY A 471 -3.40 -13.19 -0.24
N TYR A 472 -2.94 -13.79 -1.34
CA TYR A 472 -3.78 -14.21 -2.47
C TYR A 472 -4.13 -15.70 -2.38
N ASP A 473 -5.29 -16.07 -2.91
CA ASP A 473 -5.62 -17.47 -3.19
C ASP A 473 -5.04 -17.93 -4.54
N ASN A 474 -5.14 -19.23 -4.85
CA ASN A 474 -4.60 -19.80 -6.10
C ASN A 474 -5.30 -19.29 -7.36
N LYS A 475 -6.34 -18.48 -7.20
CA LYS A 475 -7.06 -17.82 -8.28
C LYS A 475 -6.74 -16.34 -8.34
N GLY A 476 -5.86 -15.80 -7.50
CA GLY A 476 -5.45 -14.38 -7.48
C GLY A 476 -6.44 -13.44 -6.79
N TRP A 477 -7.32 -13.96 -5.94
CA TRP A 477 -8.21 -13.13 -5.12
C TRP A 477 -7.64 -12.94 -3.72
N PRO A 478 -7.82 -11.76 -3.09
CA PRO A 478 -7.50 -11.56 -1.69
C PRO A 478 -8.17 -12.64 -0.81
N SER A 479 -7.38 -13.29 0.06
CA SER A 479 -7.82 -14.46 0.83
C SER A 479 -7.90 -14.21 2.35
N LEU A 480 -7.64 -12.99 2.80
CA LEU A 480 -7.32 -12.61 4.20
C LEU A 480 -8.29 -13.16 5.26
N GLU A 481 -9.60 -12.93 5.14
CA GLU A 481 -10.56 -13.44 6.14
C GLU A 481 -10.64 -14.96 6.15
N ARG A 482 -10.52 -15.62 4.99
CA ARG A 482 -10.49 -17.09 4.92
C ARG A 482 -9.21 -17.63 5.54
N SER A 483 -8.10 -16.95 5.31
CA SER A 483 -6.79 -17.26 5.88
C SER A 483 -6.75 -17.06 7.40
N ALA A 484 -7.27 -15.94 7.91
CA ALA A 484 -7.42 -15.73 9.36
C ALA A 484 -8.32 -16.79 9.99
N TRP A 485 -9.42 -17.17 9.32
CA TRP A 485 -10.27 -18.25 9.78
C TRP A 485 -9.50 -19.57 9.86
N LEU A 486 -8.76 -19.95 8.81
CA LEU A 486 -7.93 -21.16 8.80
C LEU A 486 -6.92 -21.14 9.95
N LEU A 487 -6.12 -20.07 10.05
CA LEU A 487 -5.08 -19.91 11.06
C LEU A 487 -5.65 -19.95 12.48
N ASN A 488 -6.76 -19.27 12.75
CA ASN A 488 -7.41 -19.31 14.06
C ASN A 488 -7.89 -20.72 14.41
N ASN A 489 -8.46 -21.44 13.43
CA ASN A 489 -8.94 -22.80 13.63
C ASN A 489 -7.82 -23.82 13.83
N THR A 490 -6.59 -23.58 13.35
CA THR A 490 -5.45 -24.45 13.66
C THR A 490 -5.19 -24.57 15.16
N GLY A 491 -5.53 -23.52 15.93
CA GLY A 491 -5.22 -23.43 17.35
C GLY A 491 -3.72 -23.25 17.65
N ALA A 492 -2.86 -23.09 16.63
CA ALA A 492 -1.43 -22.91 16.79
C ALA A 492 -1.09 -21.72 17.70
N ASP A 493 -0.04 -21.85 18.50
CA ASP A 493 0.41 -20.80 19.41
C ASP A 493 1.46 -19.89 18.78
N VAL A 494 2.31 -20.47 17.93
CA VAL A 494 3.27 -19.76 17.11
C VAL A 494 3.02 -20.16 15.66
N ILE A 495 2.83 -19.18 14.79
CA ILE A 495 2.60 -19.39 13.36
C ILE A 495 3.68 -18.59 12.64
N THR A 496 4.32 -19.22 11.65
CA THR A 496 5.11 -18.47 10.67
C THR A 496 4.44 -18.47 9.31
N LEU A 497 4.43 -17.30 8.68
CA LEU A 497 3.99 -17.09 7.32
C LEU A 497 5.19 -16.66 6.46
N LEU A 498 5.38 -17.36 5.36
CA LEU A 498 6.41 -17.07 4.36
C LEU A 498 5.76 -16.36 3.16
N GLU A 499 6.56 -15.68 2.35
CA GLU A 499 6.04 -14.83 1.25
C GLU A 499 4.99 -13.82 1.77
N SER A 500 5.37 -13.10 2.82
CA SER A 500 4.43 -12.33 3.64
C SER A 500 4.60 -10.81 3.50
N ASP A 501 5.62 -10.33 2.78
CA ASP A 501 5.82 -8.91 2.52
C ASP A 501 5.05 -8.44 1.27
N ALA A 502 3.85 -7.91 1.51
CA ALA A 502 3.04 -7.22 0.51
C ALA A 502 3.16 -5.67 0.56
N SER A 503 4.16 -5.13 1.26
CA SER A 503 4.36 -3.67 1.48
C SER A 503 5.07 -2.96 0.30
N LYS A 504 4.88 -3.46 -0.91
CA LYS A 504 5.45 -2.91 -2.16
C LYS A 504 4.32 -2.44 -3.10
N PRO A 505 4.53 -1.41 -3.95
CA PRO A 505 3.50 -0.90 -4.86
C PRO A 505 2.86 -1.95 -5.77
N PHE A 506 3.67 -2.87 -6.29
CA PHE A 506 3.21 -3.96 -7.14
C PHE A 506 2.54 -5.12 -6.36
N LEU A 507 2.49 -5.05 -5.03
CA LEU A 507 1.75 -5.95 -4.15
C LEU A 507 0.61 -5.23 -3.39
N GLY A 508 0.36 -3.96 -3.71
CA GLY A 508 -0.76 -3.17 -3.20
C GLY A 508 -0.48 -2.37 -1.94
N ASN A 509 0.78 -2.33 -1.50
CA ASN A 509 1.21 -1.68 -0.25
C ASN A 509 0.42 -2.16 0.97
N ASN A 510 0.21 -3.46 1.06
CA ASN A 510 -0.58 -4.07 2.12
C ASN A 510 0.32 -4.53 3.28
N ASP A 511 -0.11 -4.27 4.51
CA ASP A 511 0.54 -4.73 5.73
C ASP A 511 -0.21 -5.93 6.32
N LEU A 512 0.16 -7.12 5.81
CA LEU A 512 -0.44 -8.39 6.22
C LEU A 512 -0.18 -8.68 7.70
N GLY A 513 1.02 -8.32 8.19
CA GLY A 513 1.42 -8.55 9.57
C GLY A 513 0.60 -7.73 10.56
N MET A 514 0.35 -6.46 10.26
CA MET A 514 -0.53 -5.62 11.07
C MET A 514 -1.93 -6.22 11.09
N TRP A 515 -2.51 -6.53 9.93
CA TRP A 515 -3.86 -7.05 9.84
C TRP A 515 -4.06 -8.38 10.57
N LEU A 516 -3.19 -9.36 10.33
CA LEU A 516 -3.27 -10.67 10.99
C LEU A 516 -3.04 -10.56 12.49
N GLY A 517 -2.09 -9.74 12.93
CA GLY A 517 -1.83 -9.49 14.35
C GLY A 517 -3.04 -8.92 15.09
N GLU A 518 -3.74 -7.94 14.49
CA GLU A 518 -4.97 -7.40 15.08
C GLU A 518 -6.10 -8.43 15.05
N ARG A 519 -6.28 -9.13 13.92
CA ARG A 519 -7.39 -10.06 13.69
C ARG A 519 -7.31 -11.31 14.58
N LEU A 520 -6.11 -11.79 14.85
CA LEU A 520 -5.84 -13.01 15.64
C LEU A 520 -5.43 -12.73 17.09
N GLY A 521 -5.19 -11.46 17.46
CA GLY A 521 -4.73 -11.07 18.80
C GLY A 521 -3.27 -11.48 19.11
N MET A 522 -2.44 -11.67 18.08
CA MET A 522 -1.09 -12.23 18.22
C MET A 522 -0.01 -11.13 18.16
N TYR A 523 1.09 -11.33 18.89
CA TYR A 523 2.34 -10.60 18.71
C TYR A 523 2.87 -10.80 17.30
N VAL A 524 3.51 -9.77 16.74
CA VAL A 524 3.94 -9.74 15.35
C VAL A 524 5.43 -9.44 15.27
N ASP A 525 6.19 -10.32 14.61
CA ASP A 525 7.54 -10.01 14.14
C ASP A 525 7.56 -10.13 12.61
N PHE A 526 7.68 -8.97 11.95
CA PHE A 526 7.76 -8.83 10.50
C PHE A 526 9.21 -8.57 10.13
N GLY A 527 9.80 -9.40 9.27
CA GLY A 527 11.19 -9.24 8.92
C GLY A 527 11.69 -10.19 7.82
N PRO A 528 12.79 -9.87 7.13
CA PRO A 528 13.52 -8.60 7.11
C PRO A 528 12.67 -7.40 6.65
N SER A 529 13.25 -6.20 6.69
CA SER A 529 12.51 -4.98 6.33
C SER A 529 12.10 -4.99 4.86
N THR A 530 11.01 -4.27 4.52
CA THR A 530 10.51 -4.22 3.14
C THR A 530 11.53 -3.65 2.13
N LYS A 531 12.52 -2.89 2.62
CA LYS A 531 13.62 -2.34 1.81
C LYS A 531 14.77 -3.32 1.58
N ASP A 532 14.78 -4.48 2.26
CA ASP A 532 15.88 -5.45 2.26
C ASP A 532 15.75 -6.49 1.14
N HIS A 533 15.01 -6.18 0.07
CA HIS A 533 14.95 -6.94 -1.20
C HIS A 533 14.55 -8.42 -1.12
N THR A 534 13.69 -8.77 -0.15
CA THR A 534 13.15 -10.15 -0.02
C THR A 534 11.63 -10.20 -0.11
N TRP A 535 11.08 -11.42 -0.10
CA TRP A 535 9.64 -11.68 0.01
C TRP A 535 9.11 -11.70 1.44
N GLY A 536 9.99 -11.58 2.44
CA GLY A 536 9.68 -11.41 3.86
C GLY A 536 9.11 -12.63 4.57
N ASN A 537 9.44 -12.71 5.86
CA ASN A 537 8.87 -13.66 6.81
C ASN A 537 8.06 -12.92 7.87
N LEU A 538 7.09 -13.64 8.42
CA LEU A 538 6.25 -13.14 9.50
C LEU A 538 6.14 -14.22 10.57
N ILE A 539 6.36 -13.84 11.83
CA ILE A 539 6.05 -14.66 13.00
C ILE A 539 4.87 -14.02 13.72
N LEU A 540 3.83 -14.82 13.94
CA LEU A 540 2.69 -14.51 14.78
C LEU A 540 2.77 -15.39 16.02
N SER A 541 2.68 -14.80 17.22
CA SER A 541 2.78 -15.55 18.47
C SER A 541 1.70 -15.14 19.45
N LYS A 542 1.03 -16.10 20.10
CA LYS A 542 0.19 -15.83 21.29
C LYS A 542 1.02 -15.47 22.51
N TYR A 543 2.31 -15.79 22.48
CA TYR A 543 3.27 -15.55 23.55
C TYR A 543 4.22 -14.38 23.22
N PRO A 544 4.74 -13.65 24.21
CA PRO A 544 5.66 -12.54 23.98
C PRO A 544 6.93 -12.98 23.24
N ILE A 545 7.28 -12.24 22.18
CA ILE A 545 8.56 -12.38 21.46
C ILE A 545 9.61 -11.57 22.24
N ILE A 546 10.59 -12.27 22.81
CA ILE A 546 11.60 -11.67 23.71
C ILE A 546 12.70 -11.00 22.89
N LYS A 547 13.19 -11.72 21.90
CA LYS A 547 14.33 -11.34 21.06
C LYS A 547 14.10 -11.86 19.67
N SER A 548 14.50 -11.10 18.67
CA SER A 548 14.65 -11.64 17.34
C SER A 548 15.73 -10.94 16.54
N THR A 549 16.22 -11.61 15.50
CA THR A 549 17.21 -11.11 14.57
C THR A 549 16.76 -11.51 13.17
N HIS A 550 16.77 -10.53 12.26
CA HIS A 550 16.41 -10.72 10.86
C HIS A 550 17.70 -10.89 10.05
N HIS A 551 17.69 -11.85 9.14
CA HIS A 551 18.83 -12.22 8.33
C HIS A 551 18.47 -12.20 6.85
N LEU A 552 19.42 -11.74 6.05
CA LEU A 552 19.47 -11.99 4.62
C LEU A 552 20.46 -13.14 4.44
N LEU A 553 19.97 -14.27 3.95
CA LEU A 553 20.82 -15.45 3.84
C LEU A 553 21.84 -15.31 2.71
N PRO A 554 22.99 -16.01 2.79
CA PRO A 554 24.00 -15.97 1.75
C PRO A 554 23.41 -16.34 0.39
N SER A 555 23.60 -15.46 -0.59
CA SER A 555 23.06 -15.64 -1.94
C SER A 555 24.03 -15.08 -3.00
N PRO A 556 25.09 -15.80 -3.39
CA PRO A 556 26.00 -15.32 -4.43
C PRO A 556 25.36 -15.06 -5.79
N HIS A 557 24.31 -15.81 -6.17
CA HIS A 557 23.78 -15.82 -7.55
C HIS A 557 22.26 -15.75 -7.62
N GLY A 558 21.59 -16.51 -6.75
CA GLY A 558 20.15 -16.71 -6.75
C GLY A 558 19.41 -15.72 -5.89
N GLU A 559 18.28 -16.14 -5.33
CA GLU A 559 17.36 -15.29 -4.59
C GLU A 559 17.91 -14.86 -3.22
N LEU A 560 17.63 -13.63 -2.81
CA LEU A 560 17.97 -13.13 -1.48
C LEU A 560 16.93 -13.61 -0.47
N ALA A 561 17.20 -14.78 0.10
CA ALA A 561 16.29 -15.49 0.99
C ALA A 561 16.22 -14.86 2.40
N PRO A 562 15.02 -14.66 2.98
CA PRO A 562 14.87 -14.16 4.34
C PRO A 562 14.95 -15.27 5.40
N ALA A 563 15.50 -14.92 6.57
CA ALA A 563 15.34 -15.72 7.78
C ALA A 563 15.13 -14.87 9.04
N ILE A 564 14.46 -15.43 10.04
CA ILE A 564 14.29 -14.85 11.37
C ILE A 564 14.75 -15.88 12.40
N THR A 565 15.66 -15.48 13.29
CA THR A 565 15.92 -16.21 14.54
C THR A 565 15.21 -15.46 15.66
N ALA A 566 14.37 -16.14 16.44
CA ALA A 566 13.56 -15.52 17.49
C ALA A 566 13.56 -16.36 18.77
N THR A 567 13.47 -15.72 19.92
CA THR A 567 13.23 -16.38 21.21
C THR A 567 11.87 -15.94 21.74
N ILE A 568 10.99 -16.89 22.00
CA ILE A 568 9.61 -16.67 22.45
C ILE A 568 9.45 -17.22 23.87
N ASN A 569 8.76 -16.46 24.74
CA ASN A 569 8.47 -16.87 26.12
C ASN A 569 7.20 -17.73 26.20
N ILE A 570 7.34 -19.05 26.05
CA ILE A 570 6.23 -20.00 26.13
C ILE A 570 5.97 -20.35 27.60
N SER A 571 5.03 -19.64 28.22
CA SER A 571 4.58 -19.88 29.60
C SER A 571 5.70 -19.87 30.67
N GLY A 572 6.74 -19.05 30.47
CA GLY A 572 7.92 -18.98 31.34
C GLY A 572 9.16 -19.66 30.77
N GLU A 573 9.01 -20.49 29.72
CA GLU A 573 10.12 -21.18 29.07
C GLU A 573 10.55 -20.44 27.79
N ALA A 574 11.84 -20.12 27.68
CA ALA A 574 12.41 -19.60 26.44
C ALA A 574 12.53 -20.73 25.41
N VAL A 575 11.92 -20.53 24.24
CA VAL A 575 12.02 -21.43 23.08
C VAL A 575 12.48 -20.64 21.88
N ASP A 576 13.52 -21.14 21.21
CA ASP A 576 14.09 -20.53 20.02
C ASP A 576 13.38 -21.03 18.76
N PHE A 577 13.18 -20.13 17.81
CA PHE A 577 12.58 -20.38 16.51
C PHE A 577 13.56 -19.93 15.43
N VAL A 578 13.81 -20.79 14.45
CA VAL A 578 14.53 -20.45 13.23
C VAL A 578 13.56 -20.59 12.07
N VAL A 579 13.20 -19.47 11.48
CA VAL A 579 12.17 -19.36 10.44
C VAL A 579 12.83 -18.92 9.14
N THR A 580 12.49 -19.55 8.02
CA THR A 580 13.09 -19.16 6.73
C THR A 580 12.25 -19.53 5.51
N HIS A 581 12.45 -18.74 4.45
CA HIS A 581 12.11 -19.12 3.09
C HIS A 581 13.41 -19.17 2.27
N MET A 582 13.95 -20.36 2.01
CA MET A 582 15.14 -20.54 1.19
C MET A 582 14.85 -20.21 -0.27
N GLY A 583 15.91 -19.88 -1.02
CA GLY A 583 15.78 -19.59 -2.44
C GLY A 583 15.29 -20.79 -3.26
N ASN A 584 14.88 -20.50 -4.50
CA ASN A 584 14.44 -21.52 -5.45
C ASN A 584 15.51 -22.60 -5.74
N ASP A 585 15.12 -23.63 -6.48
CA ASP A 585 15.96 -24.79 -6.74
C ASP A 585 17.05 -24.60 -7.80
N ARG A 586 17.06 -23.48 -8.53
CA ARG A 586 17.95 -23.20 -9.66
C ARG A 586 19.41 -23.04 -9.22
N ASP A 587 19.66 -22.44 -8.06
CA ASP A 587 21.00 -22.10 -7.58
C ASP A 587 21.49 -23.02 -6.44
N PHE A 588 22.12 -24.14 -6.82
CA PHE A 588 22.61 -25.15 -5.86
C PHE A 588 23.62 -24.62 -4.84
N ARG A 589 24.47 -23.66 -5.22
CA ARG A 589 25.48 -23.05 -4.34
C ARG A 589 24.81 -22.23 -3.24
N ASP A 590 23.77 -21.50 -3.60
CA ASP A 590 23.08 -20.59 -2.70
C ASP A 590 22.33 -21.39 -1.66
N ARG A 591 21.54 -22.40 -2.08
CA ARG A 591 20.88 -23.31 -1.13
C ARG A 591 21.85 -24.00 -0.18
N LYS A 592 23.05 -24.36 -0.65
CA LYS A 592 24.10 -24.92 0.20
C LYS A 592 24.49 -23.96 1.33
N LEU A 593 24.83 -22.73 0.97
CA LEU A 593 25.30 -21.72 1.91
C LEU A 593 24.18 -21.29 2.86
N GLN A 594 22.95 -21.25 2.36
CA GLN A 594 21.74 -21.00 3.16
C GLN A 594 21.54 -22.12 4.20
N ALA A 595 21.60 -23.39 3.79
CA ALA A 595 21.49 -24.53 4.70
C ALA A 595 22.62 -24.56 5.73
N GLU A 596 23.87 -24.28 5.33
CA GLU A 596 25.01 -24.16 6.23
C GLU A 596 24.78 -23.06 7.28
N PHE A 597 24.42 -21.85 6.85
CA PHE A 597 24.13 -20.73 7.75
C PHE A 597 23.02 -21.06 8.76
N LEU A 598 21.89 -21.59 8.27
CA LEU A 598 20.74 -21.94 9.11
C LEU A 598 21.07 -23.07 10.09
N SER A 599 21.86 -24.07 9.65
CA SER A 599 22.32 -25.14 10.51
C SER A 599 23.22 -24.63 11.64
N ASP A 600 24.04 -23.62 11.38
CA ASP A 600 24.88 -23.00 12.41
C ASP A 600 24.06 -22.18 13.40
N GLU A 601 23.04 -21.45 12.95
CA GLU A 601 22.12 -20.75 13.85
C GLU A 601 21.34 -21.73 14.74
N LEU A 602 20.86 -22.84 14.17
CA LEU A 602 20.24 -23.93 14.94
C LEU A 602 21.20 -24.52 15.96
N ARG A 603 22.46 -24.78 15.59
CA ARG A 603 23.46 -25.35 16.48
C ARG A 603 23.78 -24.42 17.66
N LYS A 604 23.86 -23.11 17.43
CA LYS A 604 24.16 -22.09 18.47
C LYS A 604 23.04 -21.91 19.50
N SER A 605 21.81 -22.32 19.18
CA SER A 605 20.68 -22.20 20.12
C SER A 605 20.92 -23.06 21.37
N GLU A 606 20.92 -22.43 22.55
CA GLU A 606 21.05 -23.11 23.84
C GLU A 606 19.69 -23.54 24.41
N ASN A 607 18.61 -22.89 23.97
CA ASN A 607 17.25 -23.22 24.37
C ASN A 607 16.71 -24.45 23.59
N PRO A 608 15.57 -25.02 24.03
CA PRO A 608 14.71 -25.78 23.14
C PRO A 608 14.41 -25.00 21.86
N ALA A 609 14.48 -25.66 20.70
CA ALA A 609 14.37 -24.96 19.43
C ALA A 609 13.48 -25.66 18.42
N VAL A 610 12.81 -24.87 17.59
CA VAL A 610 11.98 -25.30 16.46
C VAL A 610 12.45 -24.59 15.18
N PHE A 611 12.73 -25.37 14.15
CA PHE A 611 12.95 -24.88 12.80
C PHE A 611 11.65 -24.96 12.01
N LEU A 612 11.27 -23.87 11.35
CA LEU A 612 10.11 -23.77 10.47
C LEU A 612 10.59 -23.18 9.14
N GLY A 613 10.84 -24.02 8.14
CA GLY A 613 11.50 -23.56 6.91
C GLY A 613 10.90 -24.10 5.62
N TYR A 614 10.87 -23.26 4.60
CA TYR A 614 10.71 -23.65 3.20
C TYR A 614 12.10 -23.87 2.60
N VAL A 615 12.48 -25.12 2.31
CA VAL A 615 13.86 -25.56 2.03
C VAL A 615 14.09 -25.95 0.55
N THR A 616 13.01 -26.06 -0.23
CA THR A 616 13.04 -26.45 -1.67
C THR A 616 13.84 -27.71 -1.98
N SER A 617 13.92 -28.66 -1.06
CA SER A 617 14.76 -29.85 -1.19
C SER A 617 14.07 -31.06 -0.58
N ALA A 618 14.14 -32.24 -1.20
CA ALA A 618 13.50 -33.46 -0.68
C ALA A 618 14.08 -33.93 0.67
N PRO A 619 13.31 -34.71 1.46
CA PRO A 619 13.83 -35.40 2.62
C PRO A 619 15.01 -36.29 2.23
N GLY A 620 16.06 -36.30 3.06
CA GLY A 620 17.29 -37.04 2.80
C GLY A 620 18.26 -36.38 1.80
N SER A 621 17.90 -35.26 1.17
CA SER A 621 18.80 -34.49 0.31
C SER A 621 19.96 -33.84 1.08
N ARG A 622 20.95 -33.28 0.35
CA ARG A 622 22.09 -32.58 0.95
C ARG A 622 21.67 -31.49 1.94
N ASP A 623 20.78 -30.60 1.53
CA ASP A 623 20.40 -29.42 2.33
C ASP A 623 19.58 -29.84 3.55
N TYR A 624 18.70 -30.82 3.37
CA TYR A 624 17.99 -31.49 4.47
C TYR A 624 18.98 -32.10 5.49
N GLN A 625 19.96 -32.89 5.03
CA GLN A 625 20.94 -33.53 5.90
C GLN A 625 21.84 -32.51 6.60
N GLN A 626 22.19 -31.42 5.92
CA GLN A 626 22.93 -30.32 6.50
C GLN A 626 22.12 -29.67 7.64
N LEU A 627 20.83 -29.45 7.48
CA LEU A 627 19.98 -28.91 8.56
C LEU A 627 19.86 -29.89 9.73
N ILE A 628 19.62 -31.18 9.48
CA ILE A 628 19.47 -32.21 10.52
C ILE A 628 20.78 -32.41 11.29
N ILE A 629 21.85 -32.82 10.60
CA ILE A 629 23.14 -33.17 11.21
C ILE A 629 23.88 -31.92 11.64
N GLY A 630 23.89 -30.89 10.78
CA GLY A 630 24.52 -29.61 11.06
C GLY A 630 23.80 -28.86 12.19
N GLY A 631 22.47 -28.78 12.15
CA GLY A 631 21.69 -28.10 13.18
C GLY A 631 21.60 -28.87 14.50
N GLY A 632 21.90 -30.18 14.49
CA GLY A 632 21.68 -31.05 15.64
C GLY A 632 20.20 -31.13 16.02
N VAL A 633 19.33 -31.18 15.00
CA VAL A 633 17.88 -31.22 15.14
C VAL A 633 17.32 -32.53 14.60
N LYS A 634 16.10 -32.87 15.01
CA LYS A 634 15.32 -34.00 14.51
C LYS A 634 14.21 -33.50 13.61
N ASP A 635 13.88 -34.28 12.59
CA ASP A 635 12.66 -34.07 11.81
C ASP A 635 11.44 -34.47 12.63
N ILE A 636 10.34 -33.70 12.51
CA ILE A 636 9.07 -34.07 13.13
C ILE A 636 8.58 -35.44 12.65
N ASP A 637 8.78 -35.75 11.37
CA ASP A 637 8.37 -37.01 10.75
C ASP A 637 9.18 -37.35 9.48
N GLU A 638 10.35 -37.95 9.66
CA GLU A 638 11.22 -38.41 8.56
C GLU A 638 10.55 -39.41 7.58
N THR A 639 9.42 -40.00 7.96
CA THR A 639 8.68 -40.95 7.10
C THR A 639 7.79 -40.26 6.07
N ASP A 640 7.45 -38.97 6.27
CA ASP A 640 6.67 -38.20 5.31
C ASP A 640 7.58 -37.65 4.20
N GLN A 641 7.65 -38.42 3.11
CA GLN A 641 8.36 -38.11 1.87
C GLN A 641 7.61 -37.11 0.98
N GLY A 642 6.35 -36.81 1.29
CA GLY A 642 5.51 -35.89 0.52
C GLY A 642 5.70 -34.42 0.88
N ARG A 643 6.80 -34.08 1.55
CA ARG A 643 7.17 -32.73 1.99
C ARG A 643 8.39 -32.30 1.21
N TRP A 644 8.18 -31.59 0.10
CA TRP A 644 9.29 -31.06 -0.70
C TRP A 644 9.75 -29.69 -0.19
N CYS A 645 8.78 -28.82 0.12
CA CYS A 645 9.05 -27.43 0.41
C CYS A 645 9.16 -27.17 1.91
N GLU A 646 8.12 -27.47 2.69
CA GLU A 646 8.00 -27.00 4.08
C GLU A 646 8.38 -28.08 5.11
N TYR A 647 9.14 -27.68 6.11
CA TYR A 647 9.70 -28.56 7.13
C TYR A 647 9.49 -28.01 8.54
N ILE A 648 9.22 -28.93 9.47
CA ILE A 648 9.29 -28.69 10.91
C ILE A 648 10.38 -29.59 11.48
N MET A 649 11.42 -29.00 12.05
CA MET A 649 12.48 -29.72 12.77
C MET A 649 12.60 -29.18 14.19
N TYR A 650 13.16 -29.95 15.11
CA TYR A 650 13.20 -29.56 16.53
C TYR A 650 14.39 -30.16 17.29
N LYS A 651 14.75 -29.55 18.41
CA LYS A 651 15.69 -30.13 19.39
C LYS A 651 15.32 -29.76 20.82
N ASN A 652 15.75 -30.58 21.77
CA ASN A 652 15.50 -30.40 23.21
C ASN A 652 14.01 -30.22 23.57
N LEU A 653 13.14 -30.88 22.79
CA LEU A 653 11.68 -30.92 22.97
C LEU A 653 11.19 -32.36 22.86
N ILE A 654 10.05 -32.65 23.46
CA ILE A 654 9.32 -33.90 23.28
C ILE A 654 8.26 -33.67 22.20
N LYS A 655 8.27 -34.44 21.11
CA LYS A 655 7.22 -34.33 20.09
C LYS A 655 5.94 -35.02 20.55
N LEU A 656 4.79 -34.38 20.33
CA LEU A 656 3.47 -34.88 20.72
C LEU A 656 2.55 -35.12 19.53
N GLY A 657 2.72 -34.38 18.44
CA GLY A 657 1.85 -34.53 17.28
C GLY A 657 2.36 -33.82 16.04
N TYR A 658 1.90 -34.29 14.89
CA TYR A 658 2.16 -33.73 13.57
C TYR A 658 0.89 -33.73 12.73
N ALA A 659 0.57 -32.61 12.08
CA ALA A 659 -0.57 -32.51 11.18
C ALA A 659 -0.25 -31.69 9.93
N ARG A 660 -0.85 -32.08 8.81
CA ARG A 660 -0.93 -31.27 7.59
C ARG A 660 -2.39 -30.95 7.32
N ILE A 661 -2.68 -29.71 6.98
CA ILE A 661 -4.03 -29.26 6.64
C ILE A 661 -3.99 -28.82 5.19
N THR A 662 -4.85 -29.41 4.37
CA THR A 662 -4.96 -29.08 2.95
C THR A 662 -5.15 -27.57 2.73
N HIS A 663 -4.49 -27.07 1.70
CA HIS A 663 -4.55 -25.67 1.29
C HIS A 663 -5.95 -25.23 0.81
N ALA A 664 -6.80 -26.16 0.35
CA ALA A 664 -8.16 -25.92 -0.14
C ALA A 664 -8.29 -24.74 -1.14
N GLY A 665 -7.21 -24.49 -1.91
CA GLY A 665 -7.12 -23.40 -2.88
C GLY A 665 -6.75 -22.02 -2.30
N LEU A 666 -6.51 -21.88 -0.99
CA LEU A 666 -6.07 -20.63 -0.37
C LEU A 666 -4.60 -20.29 -0.60
N SER A 667 -3.77 -21.31 -0.83
CA SER A 667 -2.36 -21.20 -1.20
C SER A 667 -1.98 -22.44 -2.02
N ASP A 668 -0.80 -22.48 -2.60
CA ASP A 668 -0.22 -23.63 -3.29
C ASP A 668 0.42 -24.64 -2.32
N THR A 669 0.67 -24.25 -1.07
CA THR A 669 1.15 -25.14 0.00
C THR A 669 0.12 -25.43 1.09
N GLU A 670 0.22 -26.63 1.68
CA GLU A 670 -0.55 -26.99 2.88
C GLU A 670 -0.03 -26.27 4.13
N VAL A 671 -0.89 -26.12 5.15
CA VAL A 671 -0.42 -25.69 6.47
C VAL A 671 0.16 -26.91 7.19
N GLN A 672 1.35 -26.80 7.77
CA GLN A 672 1.91 -27.84 8.64
C GLN A 672 1.93 -27.40 10.10
N LEU A 673 1.62 -28.32 11.01
CA LEU A 673 1.57 -28.11 12.45
C LEU A 673 2.41 -29.16 13.19
N GLY A 674 3.22 -28.70 14.13
CA GLY A 674 3.93 -29.53 15.09
C GLY A 674 3.52 -29.21 16.52
N ARG A 675 3.26 -30.24 17.33
CA ARG A 675 2.95 -30.09 18.76
C ARG A 675 4.09 -30.63 19.59
N PHE A 676 4.50 -29.85 20.59
CA PHE A 676 5.68 -30.11 21.40
C PHE A 676 5.40 -29.92 22.89
N GLU A 677 6.19 -30.58 23.73
CA GLU A 677 6.31 -30.31 25.15
C GLU A 677 7.76 -29.96 25.50
N VAL A 678 7.94 -28.89 26.28
CA VAL A 678 9.22 -28.55 26.90
C VAL A 678 9.47 -29.55 28.05
N PRO A 679 10.57 -30.32 28.03
CA PRO A 679 10.84 -31.30 29.08
C PRO A 679 11.14 -30.61 30.41
N VAL A 680 10.72 -31.24 31.51
CA VAL A 680 11.01 -30.76 32.88
C VAL A 680 12.51 -30.77 33.16
N ASP A 681 13.18 -31.87 32.80
CA ASP A 681 14.64 -31.98 32.81
C ASP A 681 15.17 -31.85 31.38
N LYS A 682 15.75 -30.70 31.07
CA LYS A 682 16.32 -30.41 29.74
C LYS A 682 17.55 -31.26 29.41
N LYS A 683 18.19 -31.86 30.41
CA LYS A 683 19.40 -32.69 30.25
C LYS A 683 19.06 -34.17 30.10
N TYR A 684 18.05 -34.65 30.81
CA TYR A 684 17.66 -36.06 30.83
C TYR A 684 16.17 -36.24 30.54
N PHE A 685 15.82 -36.25 29.26
CA PHE A 685 14.47 -36.58 28.80
C PHE A 685 14.54 -37.54 27.61
N TYR A 686 13.44 -38.26 27.39
CA TYR A 686 13.26 -39.10 26.21
C TYR A 686 12.18 -38.49 25.34
N ASP A 687 12.39 -38.61 24.04
CA ASP A 687 11.46 -38.13 23.04
C ASP A 687 10.52 -39.27 22.62
N ASN A 688 9.33 -38.91 22.14
CA ASN A 688 8.32 -39.89 21.79
C ASN A 688 8.60 -40.51 20.42
N THR A 689 8.55 -41.83 20.36
CA THR A 689 8.84 -42.60 19.13
C THR A 689 7.66 -43.46 18.69
N ARG A 690 6.71 -43.76 19.60
CA ARG A 690 5.51 -44.52 19.25
C ARG A 690 4.52 -43.59 18.58
N VAL A 691 4.04 -44.00 17.41
CA VAL A 691 3.09 -43.21 16.61
C VAL A 691 1.73 -43.88 16.56
N THR A 692 0.66 -43.09 16.64
CA THR A 692 -0.72 -43.52 16.38
C THR A 692 -1.47 -42.43 15.64
N THR A 693 -2.40 -42.82 14.78
CA THR A 693 -3.35 -41.91 14.11
C THR A 693 -4.74 -41.97 14.74
N ASP A 694 -4.93 -42.88 15.72
CA ASP A 694 -6.15 -42.99 16.50
C ASP A 694 -6.08 -42.04 17.71
N PRO A 695 -6.87 -40.94 17.72
CA PRO A 695 -6.88 -39.97 18.81
C PRO A 695 -7.39 -40.59 20.13
N ALA A 696 -8.15 -41.69 20.11
CA ALA A 696 -8.63 -42.34 21.33
C ALA A 696 -7.50 -43.03 22.12
N LYS A 697 -6.33 -43.22 21.51
CA LYS A 697 -5.16 -43.86 22.14
C LYS A 697 -4.20 -42.87 22.80
N VAL A 698 -4.48 -41.57 22.73
CA VAL A 698 -3.63 -40.52 23.30
C VAL A 698 -4.46 -39.54 24.10
N ASP A 699 -3.80 -38.83 25.02
CA ASP A 699 -4.42 -37.80 25.84
C ASP A 699 -5.09 -36.72 24.98
N SER A 700 -6.27 -36.27 25.39
CA SER A 700 -7.03 -35.24 24.67
C SER A 700 -6.28 -33.90 24.56
N SER A 701 -5.36 -33.63 25.49
CA SER A 701 -4.48 -32.47 25.41
C SER A 701 -3.54 -32.52 24.21
N PHE A 702 -3.32 -33.67 23.56
CA PHE A 702 -2.48 -33.76 22.37
C PHE A 702 -3.26 -33.51 21.08
N HIS A 703 -4.60 -33.54 21.13
CA HIS A 703 -5.46 -33.53 19.95
C HIS A 703 -5.33 -32.21 19.19
N PHE A 704 -5.26 -32.31 17.86
CA PHE A 704 -5.45 -31.15 16.99
C PHE A 704 -6.94 -30.80 16.89
N ASN A 705 -7.25 -29.59 16.44
CA ASN A 705 -8.63 -29.13 16.38
C ASN A 705 -9.48 -30.06 15.47
N PRO A 706 -10.58 -30.63 15.98
CA PRO A 706 -11.40 -31.58 15.23
C PRO A 706 -12.14 -30.96 14.03
N VAL A 707 -12.14 -29.62 13.88
CA VAL A 707 -12.74 -28.92 12.73
C VAL A 707 -12.18 -29.38 11.38
N PHE A 708 -10.94 -29.86 11.34
CA PHE A 708 -10.30 -30.38 10.12
C PHE A 708 -10.62 -31.87 9.86
N GLY A 709 -11.54 -32.45 10.62
CA GLY A 709 -12.01 -33.82 10.43
C GLY A 709 -11.14 -34.86 11.14
N LYS A 710 -11.06 -36.06 10.55
CA LYS A 710 -10.33 -37.21 11.10
C LYS A 710 -9.11 -37.51 10.23
N TYR A 711 -8.30 -38.47 10.70
CA TYR A 711 -7.20 -39.04 9.93
C TYR A 711 -7.59 -39.37 8.50
N HIS A 712 -6.78 -38.90 7.55
CA HIS A 712 -6.88 -39.22 6.13
C HIS A 712 -5.69 -40.08 5.70
N VAL A 713 -5.84 -40.93 4.68
CA VAL A 713 -4.75 -41.77 4.17
C VAL A 713 -4.39 -41.28 2.77
N GLY A 714 -3.12 -40.92 2.57
CA GLY A 714 -2.60 -40.51 1.27
C GLY A 714 -2.96 -39.08 0.87
N HIS A 715 -2.65 -38.72 -0.38
CA HIS A 715 -2.89 -37.38 -0.90
C HIS A 715 -4.35 -37.23 -1.35
N GLY A 716 -5.04 -36.22 -0.83
CA GLY A 716 -6.43 -35.91 -1.19
C GLY A 716 -6.58 -34.48 -1.74
N SER A 717 -7.31 -34.34 -2.84
CA SER A 717 -7.72 -33.03 -3.39
C SER A 717 -9.01 -32.56 -2.70
N PHE A 718 -8.88 -31.77 -1.64
CA PHE A 718 -10.01 -31.31 -0.85
C PHE A 718 -10.51 -29.93 -1.30
N LYS A 719 -11.83 -29.76 -1.39
CA LYS A 719 -12.47 -28.45 -1.62
C LYS A 719 -12.59 -27.61 -0.34
N GLN A 720 -12.43 -28.23 0.83
CA GLN A 720 -12.51 -27.59 2.14
C GLN A 720 -11.28 -27.98 2.94
N HIS A 721 -10.91 -27.17 3.93
CA HIS A 721 -9.80 -27.50 4.82
C HIS A 721 -10.09 -28.76 5.62
N GLY A 722 -9.14 -29.68 5.60
CA GLY A 722 -9.18 -30.94 6.32
C GLY A 722 -7.78 -31.48 6.50
N PHE A 723 -7.62 -32.44 7.41
CA PHE A 723 -6.36 -33.14 7.57
C PHE A 723 -5.98 -33.83 6.26
N HIS A 724 -4.71 -33.70 5.90
CA HIS A 724 -4.16 -34.08 4.62
C HIS A 724 -2.94 -34.98 4.81
N MET A 725 -2.59 -35.78 3.80
CA MET A 725 -1.67 -36.91 3.94
C MET A 725 -2.10 -37.84 5.09
N SER A 726 -1.20 -38.73 5.50
CA SER A 726 -1.40 -39.62 6.64
C SER A 726 -1.36 -38.89 8.00
N THR A 727 -2.15 -37.82 8.17
CA THR A 727 -2.22 -36.99 9.39
C THR A 727 -3.67 -36.77 9.87
N PRO A 728 -3.91 -36.41 11.15
CA PRO A 728 -2.93 -36.13 12.20
C PRO A 728 -2.25 -37.40 12.71
N LYS A 729 -0.98 -37.28 13.07
CA LYS A 729 -0.20 -38.30 13.79
C LYS A 729 0.05 -37.80 15.21
N TYR A 730 -0.03 -38.70 16.18
CA TYR A 730 0.25 -38.44 17.59
C TYR A 730 1.41 -39.31 18.07
N PHE A 731 2.27 -38.74 18.91
CA PHE A 731 3.47 -39.38 19.43
C PHE A 731 3.42 -39.41 20.96
N TRP A 732 3.67 -40.59 21.57
CA TRP A 732 3.61 -40.80 23.03
C TRP A 732 4.57 -41.87 23.54
#